data_AF-A0A7Y4NXF6-F1
#
_entry.id   AF-A0A7Y4NXF6-F1
#
_cell.length_a   1.000
_cell.length_b   1.000
_cell.length_c   1.000
_cell.angle_alpha   90.00
_cell.angle_beta   90.00
_cell.angle_gamma   90.00
#
_symmetry.space_group_name_H-M   'P 1'
#
loop_
_entity.id
_entity.type
_entity.pdbx_description
1 polymer ?
#
loop_
_entity_poly.entity_id
_entity_poly.type
_entity_poly.pdbx_seq_one_letter_code
_entity_poly.pdbx_strand_id
1 'polypeptide(L)'
;MTPRSLRRAAVSAATALAAALALVAAAPPSATAAPTDYQAEDATISQGVVESNHAGFTGTGFVNYDNLVGSYVEWTVSAPAGPADVTLRYANGTAANRPLDWTVNGQAGAVGITYPGTGAWTTWQTKTVRLQLVAGVNKIRARATTADGGPNADRLTVNPTTNDTNPPSPPSNLVVSNIRSNAATFTWSAASDDVGVTRYEINRGGNVLKVVDANTLSATVDTLTANTQYDISVGAYDAAGNASQQSNVVAFTTPPSNDTQPPTAPGNLRSTSVTVNSVSLAWNASTDNSGSIAGYDVYQGATKVASTGSLTTTVTGLAANTSYTFTVKARDPNNNESAASNALTVRTSTSGSGGIPAFDRDIAKVDLGWSVAFLPDGSALVTERDRFEVVRVTSTGAKTTLGKVPGAVTTTGEGGLLGIAVSPNFATDNWVYFYHTAANDNRVVRMKLENGVLATTSSPVLTGLTKNRFHNGGRIGFGPDGKLYASVGDAQNTGNAQNNGSLNGKILRMNPDGTAPSDNPFFSSGGNARYVWSRGHRNPQGLAWDSRGQLWASEFGENSQDELNLIQKGGNYGWPSCEGTIGSCGGFIAPKRTWSTAQAGPSGIEIVNDWIYIAGVTGSQLWVTQINSAGNGVGNPQAVFSGRWGRLRSVTKTPDGGLWLTSTNGDRNGGSPNTLDNVIVRLRFG
;
A
#
# COMPACT_ATOMS: atom_id res chain seq x y z
N MET A 1 62.92 -39.68 -12.46
CA MET A 1 62.12 -40.81 -11.96
C MET A 1 60.71 -40.70 -12.54
N THR A 2 60.43 -41.60 -13.49
CA THR A 2 59.15 -42.11 -14.01
C THR A 2 57.80 -41.49 -13.57
N PRO A 3 56.93 -41.13 -14.54
CA PRO A 3 55.49 -40.96 -14.35
C PRO A 3 54.76 -42.30 -14.55
N ARG A 4 53.63 -42.53 -13.87
CA ARG A 4 52.76 -43.70 -14.13
C ARG A 4 51.34 -43.30 -14.51
N SER A 5 51.00 -43.71 -15.73
CA SER A 5 49.71 -43.78 -16.38
C SER A 5 48.68 -44.63 -15.61
N LEU A 6 47.42 -44.23 -15.64
CA LEU A 6 46.29 -45.13 -15.38
C LEU A 6 45.56 -45.41 -16.70
N ARG A 7 45.63 -46.67 -17.12
CA ARG A 7 44.84 -47.27 -18.20
C ARG A 7 43.55 -47.87 -17.64
N ARG A 8 42.53 -47.79 -18.49
CA ARG A 8 41.22 -48.46 -18.52
C ARG A 8 41.17 -49.88 -17.95
N ALA A 9 40.06 -50.22 -17.30
CA ALA A 9 39.37 -51.49 -17.46
C ALA A 9 37.86 -51.33 -17.17
N ALA A 10 37.05 -51.86 -18.07
CA ALA A 10 35.60 -51.93 -18.00
C ALA A 10 35.15 -53.11 -17.13
N VAL A 11 34.04 -52.96 -16.41
CA VAL A 11 33.20 -54.09 -15.95
C VAL A 11 31.73 -53.67 -16.01
N SER A 12 30.97 -54.49 -16.74
CA SER A 12 29.52 -54.49 -16.90
C SER A 12 28.81 -54.73 -15.56
N ALA A 13 27.71 -54.01 -15.30
CA ALA A 13 26.75 -54.37 -14.27
C ALA A 13 25.35 -54.36 -14.87
N ALA A 14 24.76 -55.56 -14.94
CA ALA A 14 23.36 -55.78 -15.25
C ALA A 14 22.50 -55.26 -14.08
N THR A 15 21.46 -54.49 -14.38
CA THR A 15 20.41 -54.14 -13.43
C THR A 15 19.12 -54.86 -13.81
N ALA A 16 18.65 -55.69 -12.90
CA ALA A 16 17.44 -56.48 -12.99
C ALA A 16 16.19 -55.60 -13.02
N LEU A 17 15.27 -55.95 -13.92
CA LEU A 17 13.93 -55.39 -14.03
C LEU A 17 13.05 -55.98 -12.93
N ALA A 18 12.70 -55.21 -11.89
CA ALA A 18 11.68 -55.58 -10.93
C ALA A 18 10.34 -54.97 -11.38
N ALA A 19 9.44 -55.82 -11.89
CA ALA A 19 8.07 -55.48 -12.19
C ALA A 19 7.27 -55.30 -10.89
N ALA A 20 6.88 -54.07 -10.57
CA ALA A 20 5.88 -53.80 -9.55
C ALA A 20 4.49 -53.98 -10.17
N LEU A 21 3.84 -55.12 -9.91
CA LEU A 21 2.39 -55.26 -10.10
C LEU A 21 1.68 -54.36 -9.08
N ALA A 22 1.24 -53.19 -9.50
CA ALA A 22 0.23 -52.44 -8.78
C ALA A 22 -1.12 -53.13 -9.02
N LEU A 23 -1.64 -53.83 -8.00
CA LEU A 23 -3.07 -54.13 -7.95
C LEU A 23 -3.81 -52.80 -7.86
N VAL A 24 -4.37 -52.35 -8.97
CA VAL A 24 -5.44 -51.34 -8.97
C VAL A 24 -6.65 -52.03 -8.37
N ALA A 25 -6.90 -51.82 -7.08
CA ALA A 25 -8.21 -52.05 -6.53
C ALA A 25 -9.14 -51.05 -7.23
N ALA A 26 -10.03 -51.55 -8.10
CA ALA A 26 -11.13 -50.75 -8.61
C ALA A 26 -11.90 -50.25 -7.39
N ALA A 27 -11.89 -48.92 -7.17
CA ALA A 27 -12.80 -48.31 -6.21
C ALA A 27 -14.22 -48.70 -6.64
N PRO A 28 -15.09 -49.15 -5.71
CA PRO A 28 -16.47 -49.40 -6.07
C PRO A 28 -17.07 -48.10 -6.63
N PRO A 29 -18.03 -48.16 -7.57
CA PRO A 29 -18.76 -46.97 -7.98
C PRO A 29 -19.31 -46.31 -6.72
N SER A 30 -18.99 -45.03 -6.52
CA SER A 30 -19.54 -44.23 -5.43
C SER A 30 -21.06 -44.32 -5.52
N ALA A 31 -21.66 -45.13 -4.66
CA ALA A 31 -23.11 -45.20 -4.56
C ALA A 31 -23.60 -43.79 -4.20
N THR A 32 -24.35 -43.17 -5.11
CA THR A 32 -25.08 -41.94 -4.82
C THR A 32 -25.94 -42.21 -3.59
N ALA A 33 -25.70 -41.46 -2.51
CA ALA A 33 -26.55 -41.55 -1.33
C ALA A 33 -27.99 -41.21 -1.76
N ALA A 34 -28.94 -42.09 -1.47
CA ALA A 34 -30.33 -41.87 -1.82
C ALA A 34 -30.84 -40.55 -1.19
N PRO A 35 -31.77 -39.83 -1.85
CA PRO A 35 -32.39 -38.64 -1.27
C PRO A 35 -32.92 -38.96 0.14
N THR A 36 -32.54 -38.14 1.11
CA THR A 36 -32.95 -38.32 2.50
C THR A 36 -33.96 -37.24 2.86
N ASP A 37 -35.10 -37.67 3.39
CA ASP A 37 -36.18 -36.79 3.85
C ASP A 37 -36.03 -36.47 5.34
N TYR A 38 -36.27 -35.21 5.69
CA TYR A 38 -36.27 -34.69 7.05
C TYR A 38 -37.58 -33.92 7.27
N GLN A 39 -38.38 -34.38 8.23
CA GLN A 39 -39.65 -33.76 8.57
C GLN A 39 -39.42 -32.41 9.27
N ALA A 40 -40.24 -31.41 8.96
CA ALA A 40 -40.09 -30.07 9.53
C ALA A 40 -40.48 -30.05 11.01
N GLU A 41 -41.42 -30.88 11.44
CA GLU A 41 -41.83 -31.01 12.84
C GLU A 41 -40.73 -31.54 13.78
N ASP A 42 -39.73 -32.23 13.23
CA ASP A 42 -38.59 -32.77 13.97
C ASP A 42 -37.39 -31.79 14.03
N ALA A 43 -37.50 -30.65 13.34
CA ALA A 43 -36.44 -29.66 13.24
C ALA A 43 -36.39 -28.73 14.47
N THR A 44 -35.30 -27.96 14.58
CA THR A 44 -35.26 -26.85 15.55
C THR A 44 -36.07 -25.68 15.01
N ILE A 45 -37.11 -25.28 15.75
CA ILE A 45 -38.05 -24.22 15.34
C ILE A 45 -37.85 -23.01 16.24
N SER A 46 -37.85 -21.82 15.64
CA SER A 46 -37.85 -20.55 16.36
C SER A 46 -38.93 -19.65 15.80
N GLN A 47 -39.85 -19.21 16.67
CA GLN A 47 -40.97 -18.34 16.31
C GLN A 47 -41.83 -18.96 15.21
N GLY A 48 -42.33 -20.16 15.52
CA GLY A 48 -43.23 -20.96 14.70
C GLY A 48 -43.71 -22.14 15.52
N VAL A 49 -44.73 -22.84 15.01
CA VAL A 49 -45.40 -23.93 15.71
C VAL A 49 -45.63 -25.13 14.80
N VAL A 50 -45.56 -26.33 15.38
CA VAL A 50 -45.97 -27.55 14.67
C VAL A 50 -47.49 -27.65 14.71
N GLU A 51 -48.10 -27.77 13.54
CA GLU A 51 -49.55 -27.91 13.36
C GLU A 51 -49.90 -29.12 12.50
N SER A 52 -51.17 -29.52 12.52
CA SER A 52 -51.73 -30.62 11.72
C SER A 52 -53.16 -30.32 11.24
N ASN A 53 -53.57 -29.06 11.28
CA ASN A 53 -54.90 -28.55 10.90
C ASN A 53 -55.13 -28.43 9.38
N HIS A 54 -54.16 -28.83 8.56
CA HIS A 54 -54.26 -28.89 7.09
C HIS A 54 -53.93 -30.30 6.60
N ALA A 55 -54.64 -30.79 5.58
CA ALA A 55 -54.34 -32.11 5.02
C ALA A 55 -53.16 -32.07 4.03
N GLY A 56 -52.55 -33.24 3.79
CA GLY A 56 -51.58 -33.44 2.70
C GLY A 56 -50.11 -33.20 3.05
N PHE A 57 -49.78 -32.91 4.31
CA PHE A 57 -48.40 -32.94 4.83
C PHE A 57 -47.91 -34.41 4.98
N THR A 58 -46.61 -34.59 5.16
CA THR A 58 -45.95 -35.85 5.47
C THR A 58 -45.57 -35.92 6.94
N GLY A 59 -45.40 -37.12 7.52
CA GLY A 59 -45.11 -37.23 8.95
C GLY A 59 -46.34 -37.02 9.83
N THR A 60 -46.16 -36.31 10.95
CA THR A 60 -47.17 -36.07 11.99
C THR A 60 -47.67 -34.63 12.03
N GLY A 61 -46.99 -33.71 11.33
CA GLY A 61 -47.41 -32.31 11.22
C GLY A 61 -46.63 -31.55 10.16
N PHE A 62 -46.71 -30.23 10.23
CA PHE A 62 -45.88 -29.29 9.47
C PHE A 62 -45.57 -28.08 10.35
N VAL A 63 -44.57 -27.28 10.01
CA VAL A 63 -44.26 -26.05 10.73
C VAL A 63 -44.95 -24.85 10.08
N ASN A 64 -45.81 -24.21 10.85
CA ASN A 64 -46.35 -22.88 10.57
C ASN A 64 -45.38 -21.83 11.11
N TYR A 65 -44.82 -20.98 10.24
CA TYR A 65 -43.96 -19.88 10.67
C TYR A 65 -44.81 -18.77 11.28
N ASP A 66 -44.32 -18.15 12.36
CA ASP A 66 -44.92 -16.89 12.80
C ASP A 66 -44.68 -15.82 11.72
N ASN A 67 -45.68 -14.97 11.53
CA ASN A 67 -45.60 -13.79 10.66
C ASN A 67 -44.66 -12.75 11.29
N LEU A 68 -43.36 -13.02 11.24
CA LEU A 68 -42.30 -12.24 11.87
C LEU A 68 -41.00 -12.36 11.06
N VAL A 69 -40.30 -11.24 10.89
CA VAL A 69 -38.96 -11.26 10.28
C VAL A 69 -38.02 -12.07 11.17
N GLY A 70 -37.41 -13.09 10.58
CA GLY A 70 -36.38 -13.87 11.24
C GLY A 70 -36.86 -15.15 11.93
N SER A 71 -38.15 -15.48 11.88
CA SER A 71 -38.62 -16.84 12.21
C SER A 71 -37.93 -17.88 11.33
N TYR A 72 -37.63 -19.06 11.88
CA TYR A 72 -36.87 -20.06 11.14
C TYR A 72 -37.19 -21.50 11.53
N VAL A 73 -36.90 -22.39 10.58
CA VAL A 73 -36.77 -23.84 10.79
C VAL A 73 -35.34 -24.25 10.45
N GLU A 74 -34.70 -25.00 11.35
CA GLU A 74 -33.33 -25.49 11.21
C GLU A 74 -33.27 -27.02 11.32
N TRP A 75 -32.99 -27.67 10.19
CA TRP A 75 -32.82 -29.12 10.11
C TRP A 75 -31.37 -29.51 10.42
N THR A 76 -31.21 -30.60 11.18
CA THR A 76 -29.92 -31.26 11.35
C THR A 76 -29.87 -32.44 10.39
N VAL A 77 -29.01 -32.37 9.37
CA VAL A 77 -28.93 -33.36 8.28
C VAL A 77 -27.56 -33.99 8.22
N SER A 78 -27.46 -35.27 7.85
CA SER A 78 -26.17 -35.94 7.61
C SER A 78 -25.97 -36.15 6.11
N ALA A 79 -24.85 -35.68 5.56
CA ALA A 79 -24.55 -35.75 4.13
C ALA A 79 -23.04 -35.90 3.87
N PRO A 80 -22.61 -36.41 2.69
CA PRO A 80 -21.23 -36.27 2.25
C PRO A 80 -20.88 -34.80 1.98
N ALA A 81 -19.58 -34.49 1.92
CA ALA A 81 -19.13 -33.15 1.53
C ALA A 81 -19.44 -32.89 0.05
N GLY A 82 -19.89 -31.69 -0.27
CA GLY A 82 -20.11 -31.24 -1.64
C GLY A 82 -21.45 -30.54 -1.86
N PRO A 83 -21.77 -30.21 -3.12
CA PRO A 83 -23.07 -29.63 -3.47
C PRO A 83 -24.20 -30.64 -3.21
N ALA A 84 -25.32 -30.12 -2.70
CA ALA A 84 -26.56 -30.88 -2.56
C ALA A 84 -27.75 -30.06 -3.04
N ASP A 85 -28.67 -30.73 -3.73
CA ASP A 85 -30.00 -30.19 -3.99
C ASP A 85 -30.84 -30.37 -2.72
N VAL A 86 -31.30 -29.26 -2.18
CA VAL A 86 -32.09 -29.17 -0.95
C VAL A 86 -33.48 -28.67 -1.32
N THR A 87 -34.45 -29.57 -1.27
CA THR A 87 -35.82 -29.32 -1.71
C THR A 87 -36.75 -29.17 -0.53
N LEU A 88 -37.34 -27.98 -0.36
CA LEU A 88 -38.37 -27.74 0.63
C LEU A 88 -39.75 -28.01 0.02
N ARG A 89 -40.52 -28.91 0.64
CA ARG A 89 -41.96 -29.06 0.40
C ARG A 89 -42.71 -28.08 1.30
N TYR A 90 -43.53 -27.23 0.69
CA TYR A 90 -44.15 -26.10 1.35
C TYR A 90 -45.58 -25.85 0.87
N ALA A 91 -46.38 -25.16 1.68
CA ALA A 91 -47.68 -24.61 1.30
C ALA A 91 -47.74 -23.11 1.64
N ASN A 92 -48.35 -22.33 0.76
CA ASN A 92 -48.61 -20.91 0.97
C ASN A 92 -49.99 -20.59 0.42
N GLY A 93 -51.00 -20.57 1.30
CA GLY A 93 -52.38 -20.31 0.90
C GLY A 93 -52.68 -18.86 0.55
N THR A 94 -51.69 -17.96 0.61
CA THR A 94 -51.84 -16.54 0.28
C THR A 94 -51.33 -16.23 -1.12
N ALA A 95 -51.62 -15.03 -1.63
CA ALA A 95 -51.04 -14.52 -2.88
C ALA A 95 -49.65 -13.87 -2.67
N ALA A 96 -49.25 -13.59 -1.43
CA ALA A 96 -48.00 -12.92 -1.12
C ALA A 96 -46.82 -13.92 -1.15
N ASN A 97 -45.70 -13.46 -1.69
CA ASN A 97 -44.45 -14.20 -1.68
C ASN A 97 -43.87 -14.27 -0.26
N ARG A 98 -43.43 -15.45 0.17
CA ARG A 98 -42.79 -15.65 1.48
C ARG A 98 -41.30 -16.04 1.31
N PRO A 99 -40.39 -15.07 1.18
CA PRO A 99 -38.97 -15.34 0.92
C PRO A 99 -38.22 -15.87 2.15
N LEU A 100 -37.27 -16.77 1.91
CA LEU A 100 -36.38 -17.35 2.92
C LEU A 100 -34.90 -17.16 2.56
N ASP A 101 -34.08 -16.85 3.57
CA ASP A 101 -32.62 -16.95 3.53
C ASP A 101 -32.16 -18.30 4.08
N TRP A 102 -31.35 -19.01 3.31
CA TRP A 102 -30.79 -20.31 3.64
C TRP A 102 -29.35 -20.16 4.14
N THR A 103 -29.05 -20.80 5.27
CA THR A 103 -27.68 -20.91 5.81
C THR A 103 -27.31 -22.37 6.07
N VAL A 104 -26.03 -22.69 5.94
CA VAL A 104 -25.45 -24.00 6.29
C VAL A 104 -24.39 -23.77 7.35
N ASN A 105 -24.55 -24.38 8.53
CA ASN A 105 -23.63 -24.23 9.67
C ASN A 105 -23.37 -22.76 10.05
N GLY A 106 -24.38 -21.90 9.93
CA GLY A 106 -24.31 -20.47 10.20
C GLY A 106 -23.65 -19.62 9.10
N GLN A 107 -23.18 -20.24 8.01
CA GLN A 107 -22.66 -19.53 6.84
C GLN A 107 -23.77 -19.29 5.81
N ALA A 108 -23.71 -18.16 5.09
CA ALA A 108 -24.67 -17.82 4.06
C ALA A 108 -24.64 -18.85 2.91
N GLY A 109 -25.81 -19.39 2.55
CA GLY A 109 -25.98 -20.32 1.44
C GLY A 109 -26.69 -19.67 0.25
N ALA A 110 -28.02 -19.61 0.29
CA ALA A 110 -28.85 -19.01 -0.76
C ALA A 110 -29.80 -17.97 -0.14
N VAL A 111 -29.79 -16.73 -0.65
CA VAL A 111 -30.44 -15.57 -0.02
C VAL A 111 -31.65 -15.12 -0.86
N GLY A 112 -32.75 -14.73 -0.21
CA GLY A 112 -33.92 -14.17 -0.85
C GLY A 112 -34.72 -15.16 -1.69
N ILE A 113 -34.73 -16.45 -1.33
CA ILE A 113 -35.43 -17.47 -2.11
C ILE A 113 -36.92 -17.35 -1.88
N THR A 114 -37.64 -16.89 -2.91
CA THR A 114 -39.08 -16.61 -2.86
C THR A 114 -39.95 -17.86 -2.91
N TYR A 115 -40.89 -18.02 -1.98
CA TYR A 115 -41.91 -19.07 -2.01
C TYR A 115 -43.28 -18.48 -2.38
N PRO A 116 -43.73 -18.59 -3.64
CA PRO A 116 -45.00 -18.04 -4.09
C PRO A 116 -46.22 -18.78 -3.55
N GLY A 117 -47.39 -18.16 -3.67
CA GLY A 117 -48.67 -18.78 -3.31
C GLY A 117 -48.91 -20.10 -4.03
N THR A 118 -49.28 -21.13 -3.28
CA THR A 118 -49.66 -22.47 -3.79
C THR A 118 -51.16 -22.59 -4.04
N GLY A 119 -51.94 -21.54 -3.77
CA GLY A 119 -53.38 -21.43 -4.01
C GLY A 119 -54.27 -21.88 -2.84
N ALA A 120 -53.81 -22.81 -2.00
CA ALA A 120 -54.48 -23.21 -0.76
C ALA A 120 -53.48 -23.80 0.23
N TRP A 121 -53.77 -23.73 1.53
CA TRP A 121 -52.92 -24.31 2.59
C TRP A 121 -52.86 -25.84 2.59
N THR A 122 -53.76 -26.49 1.85
CA THR A 122 -53.77 -27.95 1.58
C THR A 122 -53.02 -28.31 0.30
N THR A 123 -52.55 -27.33 -0.47
CA THR A 123 -51.83 -27.54 -1.73
C THR A 123 -50.33 -27.36 -1.48
N TRP A 124 -49.61 -28.48 -1.52
CA TRP A 124 -48.18 -28.53 -1.25
C TRP A 124 -47.38 -28.55 -2.56
N GLN A 125 -46.37 -27.69 -2.65
CA GLN A 125 -45.41 -27.62 -3.76
C GLN A 125 -44.00 -27.83 -3.24
N THR A 126 -43.05 -28.05 -4.15
CA THR A 126 -41.64 -28.18 -3.81
C THR A 126 -40.82 -27.08 -4.46
N LYS A 127 -39.82 -26.57 -3.75
CA LYS A 127 -38.81 -25.68 -4.31
C LYS A 127 -37.42 -26.12 -3.90
N THR A 128 -36.55 -26.30 -4.89
CA THR A 128 -35.17 -26.73 -4.72
C THR A 128 -34.22 -25.53 -4.67
N VAL A 129 -33.29 -25.58 -3.73
CA VAL A 129 -32.12 -24.70 -3.64
C VAL A 129 -30.86 -25.56 -3.63
N ARG A 130 -29.76 -25.07 -4.22
CA ARG A 130 -28.48 -25.78 -4.20
C ARG A 130 -27.60 -25.21 -3.09
N LEU A 131 -27.18 -26.05 -2.15
CA LEU A 131 -26.35 -25.67 -1.00
C LEU A 131 -25.05 -26.46 -0.97
N GLN A 132 -23.99 -25.89 -0.40
CA GLN A 132 -22.72 -26.58 -0.16
C GLN A 132 -22.72 -27.18 1.24
N LEU A 133 -22.58 -28.50 1.35
CA LEU A 133 -22.57 -29.24 2.62
C LEU A 133 -21.15 -29.71 2.94
N VAL A 134 -20.84 -29.84 4.23
CA VAL A 134 -19.62 -30.51 4.70
C VAL A 134 -19.91 -31.98 4.99
N ALA A 135 -18.88 -32.82 5.00
CA ALA A 135 -19.04 -34.23 5.33
C ALA A 135 -19.53 -34.39 6.78
N GLY A 136 -20.54 -35.24 6.96
CA GLY A 136 -21.16 -35.50 8.25
C GLY A 136 -22.36 -34.58 8.52
N VAL A 137 -22.47 -34.11 9.75
CA VAL A 137 -23.65 -33.38 10.23
C VAL A 137 -23.61 -31.90 9.80
N ASN A 138 -24.69 -31.44 9.20
CA ASN A 138 -24.91 -30.06 8.77
C ASN A 138 -26.18 -29.49 9.42
N LYS A 139 -26.15 -28.22 9.81
CA LYS A 139 -27.33 -27.46 10.23
C LYS A 139 -27.78 -26.58 9.07
N ILE A 140 -28.90 -26.93 8.46
CA ILE A 140 -29.50 -26.17 7.36
C ILE A 140 -30.67 -25.36 7.93
N ARG A 141 -30.58 -24.04 7.88
CA ARG A 141 -31.61 -23.13 8.39
C ARG A 141 -32.24 -22.34 7.26
N ALA A 142 -33.57 -22.32 7.21
CA ALA A 142 -34.35 -21.44 6.36
C ALA A 142 -35.02 -20.35 7.21
N ARG A 143 -34.67 -19.09 6.98
CA ARG A 143 -35.07 -17.94 7.81
C ARG A 143 -35.94 -16.97 7.02
N ALA A 144 -37.11 -16.62 7.54
CA ALA A 144 -37.99 -15.64 6.92
C ALA A 144 -37.36 -14.25 6.89
N THR A 145 -37.48 -13.55 5.75
CA THR A 145 -36.89 -12.21 5.57
C THR A 145 -37.92 -11.08 5.63
N THR A 146 -39.21 -11.40 5.72
CA THR A 146 -40.31 -10.42 5.76
C THR A 146 -41.18 -10.61 7.00
N ALA A 147 -42.00 -9.59 7.30
CA ALA A 147 -42.95 -9.63 8.40
C ALA A 147 -44.11 -10.62 8.16
N ASP A 148 -44.25 -11.16 6.96
CA ASP A 148 -45.25 -12.18 6.64
C ASP A 148 -44.80 -13.61 6.99
N GLY A 149 -43.58 -13.78 7.54
CA GLY A 149 -43.03 -15.08 7.90
C GLY A 149 -42.69 -15.96 6.69
N GLY A 150 -42.34 -17.21 6.99
CA GLY A 150 -42.10 -18.26 5.99
C GLY A 150 -43.40 -18.94 5.52
N PRO A 151 -43.37 -19.73 4.42
CA PRO A 151 -44.48 -20.61 4.08
C PRO A 151 -44.63 -21.74 5.14
N ASN A 152 -45.76 -22.44 5.14
CA ASN A 152 -45.86 -23.69 5.91
C ASN A 152 -44.83 -24.67 5.37
N ALA A 153 -43.91 -25.13 6.21
CA ALA A 153 -42.84 -26.05 5.85
C ALA A 153 -43.19 -27.46 6.31
N ASP A 154 -43.18 -28.40 5.39
CA ASP A 154 -43.56 -29.79 5.66
C ASP A 154 -42.34 -30.70 5.72
N ARG A 155 -41.57 -30.77 4.63
CA ARG A 155 -40.46 -31.70 4.52
C ARG A 155 -39.28 -31.10 3.77
N LEU A 156 -38.07 -31.35 4.26
CA LEU A 156 -36.82 -31.07 3.56
C LEU A 156 -36.26 -32.36 2.96
N THR A 157 -36.10 -32.42 1.64
CA THR A 157 -35.41 -33.53 0.97
C THR A 157 -34.00 -33.07 0.61
N VAL A 158 -32.98 -33.80 1.08
CA VAL A 158 -31.56 -33.53 0.74
C VAL A 158 -31.08 -34.61 -0.21
N ASN A 159 -30.68 -34.20 -1.41
CA ASN A 159 -30.09 -35.07 -2.42
C ASN A 159 -28.64 -34.62 -2.68
N PRO A 160 -27.64 -35.28 -2.08
CA PRO A 160 -26.24 -35.02 -2.40
C PRO A 160 -26.00 -35.25 -3.89
N THR A 161 -25.56 -34.23 -4.61
CA THR A 161 -25.21 -34.38 -6.03
C THR A 161 -23.74 -34.76 -6.13
N THR A 162 -23.43 -35.78 -6.91
CA THR A 162 -22.02 -36.09 -7.22
C THR A 162 -21.41 -34.91 -7.95
N ASN A 163 -20.21 -34.48 -7.54
CA ASN A 163 -19.32 -33.74 -8.44
C ASN A 163 -19.26 -34.53 -9.73
N ASP A 164 -19.61 -33.90 -10.86
CA ASP A 164 -19.14 -34.40 -12.12
C ASP A 164 -17.61 -34.50 -12.04
N THR A 165 -17.07 -35.68 -12.35
CA THR A 165 -15.64 -35.98 -12.39
C THR A 165 -15.15 -36.29 -13.79
N ASN A 166 -16.04 -36.28 -14.79
CA ASN A 166 -15.70 -36.52 -16.18
C ASN A 166 -15.18 -35.20 -16.76
N PRO A 167 -13.91 -35.12 -17.17
CA PRO A 167 -13.43 -33.91 -17.82
C PRO A 167 -14.01 -33.78 -19.23
N PRO A 168 -14.15 -32.54 -19.75
CA PRO A 168 -14.57 -32.33 -21.13
C PRO A 168 -13.64 -33.03 -22.13
N SER A 169 -14.14 -33.31 -23.32
CA SER A 169 -13.30 -33.74 -24.43
C SER A 169 -12.28 -32.65 -24.80
N PRO A 170 -11.10 -32.99 -25.34
CA PRO A 170 -10.13 -31.98 -25.80
C PRO A 170 -10.73 -31.13 -26.92
N PRO A 171 -10.53 -29.80 -26.92
CA PRO A 171 -10.80 -28.99 -28.11
C PRO A 171 -9.97 -29.50 -29.30
N SER A 172 -10.51 -29.45 -30.52
CA SER A 172 -9.82 -29.96 -31.72
C SER A 172 -9.62 -28.88 -32.79
N ASN A 173 -8.84 -29.18 -33.83
CA ASN A 173 -8.61 -28.30 -34.99
C ASN A 173 -8.13 -26.90 -34.62
N LEU A 174 -7.24 -26.78 -33.62
CA LEU A 174 -6.64 -25.50 -33.28
C LEU A 174 -5.78 -25.03 -34.46
N VAL A 175 -6.04 -23.81 -34.93
CA VAL A 175 -5.29 -23.12 -35.98
C VAL A 175 -4.97 -21.68 -35.56
N VAL A 176 -3.88 -21.14 -36.09
CA VAL A 176 -3.44 -19.75 -35.85
C VAL A 176 -3.51 -18.92 -37.13
N SER A 177 -3.91 -17.66 -37.01
CA SER A 177 -4.02 -16.68 -38.10
C SER A 177 -3.74 -15.26 -37.60
N ASN A 178 -3.73 -14.27 -38.50
CA ASN A 178 -3.55 -12.84 -38.18
C ASN A 178 -2.33 -12.57 -37.27
N ILE A 179 -1.20 -13.21 -37.59
CA ILE A 179 0.03 -13.10 -36.81
C ILE A 179 0.61 -11.68 -37.00
N ARG A 180 0.68 -10.94 -35.90
CA ARG A 180 1.27 -9.61 -35.75
C ARG A 180 2.45 -9.70 -34.77
N SER A 181 3.25 -8.64 -34.69
CA SER A 181 4.41 -8.61 -33.79
C SER A 181 4.05 -8.86 -32.33
N ASN A 182 2.85 -8.44 -31.89
CA ASN A 182 2.39 -8.63 -30.52
C ASN A 182 1.09 -9.43 -30.38
N ALA A 183 0.57 -10.01 -31.46
CA ALA A 183 -0.73 -10.68 -31.40
C ALA A 183 -0.91 -11.80 -32.41
N ALA A 184 -1.77 -12.75 -32.09
CA ALA A 184 -2.23 -13.77 -33.04
C ALA A 184 -3.66 -14.21 -32.70
N THR A 185 -4.43 -14.61 -33.72
CA THR A 185 -5.80 -15.12 -33.56
C THR A 185 -5.80 -16.64 -33.61
N PHE A 186 -6.40 -17.27 -32.61
CA PHE A 186 -6.54 -18.71 -32.48
C PHE A 186 -8.00 -19.10 -32.67
N THR A 187 -8.25 -20.16 -33.44
CA THR A 187 -9.59 -20.69 -33.70
C THR A 187 -9.56 -22.20 -33.50
N TRP A 188 -10.58 -22.76 -32.85
CA TRP A 188 -10.69 -24.20 -32.53
C TRP A 188 -12.13 -24.70 -32.68
N SER A 189 -12.31 -26.02 -32.65
CA SER A 189 -13.60 -26.70 -32.59
C SER A 189 -14.01 -26.97 -31.14
N ALA A 190 -15.32 -26.92 -30.87
CA ALA A 190 -15.86 -27.05 -29.53
C ALA A 190 -15.56 -28.41 -28.87
N ALA A 191 -15.34 -28.38 -27.56
CA ALA A 191 -15.34 -29.55 -26.69
C ALA A 191 -16.78 -29.95 -26.30
N SER A 192 -16.96 -31.21 -25.92
CA SER A 192 -18.20 -31.76 -25.41
C SER A 192 -18.00 -32.35 -24.02
N ASP A 193 -19.05 -32.33 -23.21
CA ASP A 193 -19.04 -32.76 -21.83
C ASP A 193 -20.46 -33.17 -21.39
N ASP A 194 -20.60 -34.00 -20.36
CA ASP A 194 -21.89 -34.51 -19.90
C ASP A 194 -22.68 -33.51 -19.05
N VAL A 195 -22.02 -32.53 -18.43
CA VAL A 195 -22.65 -31.39 -17.71
C VAL A 195 -22.42 -30.04 -18.40
N GLY A 196 -21.57 -30.02 -19.43
CA GLY A 196 -21.40 -28.91 -20.35
C GLY A 196 -20.15 -28.07 -20.07
N VAL A 197 -19.49 -27.65 -21.15
CA VAL A 197 -18.31 -26.77 -21.11
C VAL A 197 -18.72 -25.37 -20.68
N THR A 198 -17.95 -24.73 -19.79
CA THR A 198 -18.17 -23.36 -19.32
C THR A 198 -17.16 -22.35 -19.85
N ARG A 199 -15.94 -22.79 -20.21
CA ARG A 199 -14.87 -21.91 -20.69
C ARG A 199 -13.74 -22.65 -21.44
N TYR A 200 -12.96 -21.89 -22.20
CA TYR A 200 -11.70 -22.31 -22.81
C TYR A 200 -10.53 -21.45 -22.31
N GLU A 201 -9.35 -22.07 -22.19
CA GLU A 201 -8.09 -21.41 -21.85
C GLU A 201 -7.07 -21.64 -22.96
N ILE A 202 -6.51 -20.55 -23.51
CA ILE A 202 -5.41 -20.58 -24.49
C ILE A 202 -4.10 -20.57 -23.72
N ASN A 203 -3.26 -21.58 -23.94
CA ASN A 203 -2.09 -21.89 -23.12
C ASN A 203 -0.79 -21.93 -23.92
N ARG A 204 0.31 -21.53 -23.26
CA ARG A 204 1.69 -21.76 -23.72
C ARG A 204 2.49 -22.48 -22.65
N GLY A 205 2.91 -23.73 -22.91
CA GLY A 205 3.70 -24.51 -21.96
C GLY A 205 3.09 -24.61 -20.55
N GLY A 206 1.76 -24.67 -20.45
CA GLY A 206 1.02 -24.70 -19.18
C GLY A 206 0.67 -23.32 -18.58
N ASN A 207 1.11 -22.21 -19.18
CA ASN A 207 0.71 -20.86 -18.75
C ASN A 207 -0.51 -20.37 -19.54
N VAL A 208 -1.54 -19.93 -18.83
CA VAL A 208 -2.75 -19.34 -19.44
C VAL A 208 -2.44 -17.95 -20.00
N LEU A 209 -2.62 -17.77 -21.30
CA LEU A 209 -2.50 -16.49 -21.98
C LEU A 209 -3.83 -15.74 -22.09
N LYS A 210 -4.95 -16.47 -22.20
CA LYS A 210 -6.30 -15.90 -22.31
C LYS A 210 -7.38 -16.92 -21.94
N VAL A 211 -8.44 -16.45 -21.29
CA VAL A 211 -9.64 -17.24 -20.97
C VAL A 211 -10.83 -16.66 -21.72
N VAL A 212 -11.69 -17.51 -22.29
CA VAL A 212 -12.93 -17.12 -22.96
C VAL A 212 -14.08 -18.04 -22.54
N ASP A 213 -15.33 -17.58 -22.69
CA ASP A 213 -16.51 -18.38 -22.36
C ASP A 213 -16.71 -19.57 -23.32
N ALA A 214 -17.62 -20.48 -22.95
CA ALA A 214 -17.94 -21.69 -23.71
C ALA A 214 -18.43 -21.47 -25.14
N ASN A 215 -18.98 -20.29 -25.45
CA ASN A 215 -19.54 -19.98 -26.77
C ASN A 215 -18.49 -19.37 -27.71
N THR A 216 -17.32 -19.00 -27.18
CA THR A 216 -16.24 -18.40 -27.95
C THR A 216 -15.30 -19.48 -28.48
N LEU A 217 -15.27 -19.65 -29.81
CA LEU A 217 -14.42 -20.62 -30.51
C LEU A 217 -13.27 -19.96 -31.32
N SER A 218 -13.14 -18.64 -31.20
CA SER A 218 -12.04 -17.88 -31.79
C SER A 218 -11.67 -16.71 -30.90
N ALA A 219 -10.37 -16.52 -30.62
CA ALA A 219 -9.90 -15.42 -29.81
C ALA A 219 -8.49 -14.95 -30.19
N THR A 220 -8.27 -13.64 -30.09
CA THR A 220 -6.96 -13.02 -30.29
C THR A 220 -6.23 -12.88 -28.95
N VAL A 221 -4.99 -13.38 -28.88
CA VAL A 221 -4.04 -13.03 -27.81
C VAL A 221 -3.21 -11.87 -28.32
N ASP A 222 -3.19 -10.76 -27.59
CA ASP A 222 -2.58 -9.46 -27.95
C ASP A 222 -1.43 -9.04 -27.02
N THR A 223 -0.91 -10.00 -26.27
CA THR A 223 0.17 -9.85 -25.29
C THR A 223 1.44 -10.61 -25.71
N LEU A 224 1.56 -11.00 -26.99
CA LEU A 224 2.72 -11.72 -27.48
C LEU A 224 3.93 -10.78 -27.60
N THR A 225 5.12 -11.33 -27.43
CA THR A 225 6.40 -10.68 -27.72
C THR A 225 6.76 -10.83 -29.20
N ALA A 226 7.31 -9.78 -29.82
CA ALA A 226 7.79 -9.77 -31.20
C ALA A 226 8.99 -10.70 -31.41
N ASN A 227 9.18 -11.15 -32.65
CA ASN A 227 10.28 -12.03 -33.05
C ASN A 227 10.47 -13.26 -32.14
N THR A 228 9.37 -13.80 -31.63
CA THR A 228 9.38 -14.87 -30.63
C THR A 228 8.60 -16.07 -31.15
N GLN A 229 9.17 -17.25 -30.97
CA GLN A 229 8.51 -18.50 -31.29
C GLN A 229 7.54 -18.91 -30.17
N TYR A 230 6.31 -19.26 -30.56
CA TYR A 230 5.24 -19.71 -29.69
C TYR A 230 4.76 -21.10 -30.08
N ASP A 231 4.35 -21.84 -29.07
CA ASP A 231 3.74 -23.16 -29.09
C ASP A 231 2.45 -23.10 -28.26
N ILE A 232 1.30 -23.01 -28.95
CA ILE A 232 0.01 -22.73 -28.31
C ILE A 232 -0.91 -23.94 -28.37
N SER A 233 -1.64 -24.17 -27.29
CA SER A 233 -2.70 -25.17 -27.17
C SER A 233 -3.93 -24.57 -26.47
N VAL A 234 -5.08 -25.21 -26.57
CA VAL A 234 -6.32 -24.78 -25.88
C VAL A 234 -6.87 -25.93 -25.04
N GLY A 235 -7.31 -25.63 -23.82
CA GLY A 235 -8.03 -26.55 -22.94
C GLY A 235 -9.44 -26.05 -22.62
N ALA A 236 -10.38 -26.96 -22.42
CA ALA A 236 -11.74 -26.71 -21.96
C ALA A 236 -11.96 -27.09 -20.49
N TYR A 237 -12.92 -26.43 -19.84
CA TYR A 237 -13.37 -26.70 -18.48
C TYR A 237 -14.90 -26.75 -18.40
N ASP A 238 -15.45 -27.61 -17.55
CA ASP A 238 -16.89 -27.73 -17.28
C ASP A 238 -17.35 -26.87 -16.08
N ALA A 239 -18.59 -27.09 -15.62
CA ALA A 239 -19.18 -26.41 -14.47
C ALA A 239 -18.73 -26.96 -13.10
N ALA A 240 -18.19 -28.19 -13.06
CA ALA A 240 -17.62 -28.82 -11.88
C ALA A 240 -16.13 -28.46 -11.68
N GLY A 241 -15.50 -27.85 -12.68
CA GLY A 241 -14.11 -27.41 -12.69
C GLY A 241 -13.12 -28.45 -13.20
N ASN A 242 -13.58 -29.56 -13.82
CA ASN A 242 -12.65 -30.52 -14.40
C ASN A 242 -12.02 -29.94 -15.67
N ALA A 243 -10.76 -30.30 -15.91
CA ALA A 243 -9.99 -29.83 -17.07
C ALA A 243 -9.83 -30.96 -18.10
N SER A 244 -10.13 -30.66 -19.36
CA SER A 244 -9.84 -31.55 -20.50
C SER A 244 -8.33 -31.74 -20.73
N GLN A 245 -7.96 -32.72 -21.56
CA GLN A 245 -6.63 -32.69 -22.19
C GLN A 245 -6.54 -31.51 -23.18
N GLN A 246 -5.32 -31.04 -23.42
CA GLN A 246 -5.09 -29.94 -24.38
C GLN A 246 -5.35 -30.37 -25.82
N SER A 247 -5.70 -29.41 -26.68
CA SER A 247 -5.78 -29.57 -28.13
C SER A 247 -4.45 -29.96 -28.79
N ASN A 248 -4.46 -30.10 -30.13
CA ASN A 248 -3.20 -30.06 -30.90
C ASN A 248 -2.44 -28.75 -30.63
N VAL A 249 -1.11 -28.81 -30.71
CA VAL A 249 -0.24 -27.64 -30.56
C VAL A 249 -0.04 -26.95 -31.91
N VAL A 250 -0.16 -25.62 -31.94
CA VAL A 250 0.21 -24.80 -33.11
C VAL A 250 1.50 -24.03 -32.81
N ALA A 251 2.50 -24.21 -33.66
CA ALA A 251 3.78 -23.49 -33.58
C ALA A 251 3.83 -22.37 -34.61
N PHE A 252 4.21 -21.16 -34.20
CA PHE A 252 4.41 -20.01 -35.08
C PHE A 252 5.43 -19.03 -34.49
N THR A 253 5.91 -18.09 -35.32
CA THR A 253 6.82 -17.03 -34.88
C THR A 253 6.16 -15.68 -35.17
N THR A 254 6.07 -14.81 -34.16
CA THR A 254 5.63 -13.42 -34.38
C THR A 254 6.68 -12.67 -35.21
N PRO A 255 6.29 -11.82 -36.16
CA PRO A 255 7.25 -11.00 -36.89
C PRO A 255 7.94 -9.99 -35.93
N PRO A 256 9.10 -9.41 -36.34
CA PRO A 256 9.67 -8.27 -35.65
C PRO A 256 8.69 -7.09 -35.56
N SER A 257 8.82 -6.28 -34.51
CA SER A 257 8.07 -5.04 -34.38
C SER A 257 8.59 -4.01 -35.41
N ASN A 258 7.68 -3.28 -36.05
CA ASN A 258 7.99 -2.15 -36.93
C ASN A 258 7.78 -0.80 -36.22
N ASP A 259 7.82 -0.79 -34.89
CA ASP A 259 7.62 0.43 -34.11
C ASP A 259 8.74 1.45 -34.37
N THR A 260 8.33 2.68 -34.67
CA THR A 260 9.20 3.83 -34.91
C THR A 260 8.95 4.97 -33.93
N GLN A 261 7.98 4.82 -33.03
CA GLN A 261 7.63 5.86 -32.08
C GLN A 261 8.51 5.70 -30.82
N PRO A 262 9.20 6.76 -30.37
CA PRO A 262 10.01 6.65 -29.17
C PRO A 262 9.19 6.66 -27.87
N PRO A 263 9.74 6.09 -26.78
CA PRO A 263 9.14 6.20 -25.46
C PRO A 263 9.00 7.64 -24.96
N THR A 264 8.14 7.84 -23.97
CA THR A 264 8.11 9.08 -23.20
C THR A 264 9.41 9.28 -22.41
N ALA A 265 9.80 10.54 -22.18
CA ALA A 265 11.00 10.85 -21.39
C ALA A 265 10.86 10.34 -19.94
N PRO A 266 11.91 9.75 -19.34
CA PRO A 266 11.89 9.37 -17.93
C PRO A 266 11.58 10.59 -17.05
N GLY A 267 10.61 10.45 -16.14
CA GLY A 267 10.21 11.54 -15.25
C GLY A 267 11.03 11.58 -13.95
N ASN A 268 11.12 12.76 -13.31
CA ASN A 268 11.61 12.89 -11.93
C ASN A 268 13.00 12.26 -11.67
N LEU A 269 13.98 12.52 -12.56
CA LEU A 269 15.36 12.16 -12.28
C LEU A 269 15.85 12.91 -11.05
N ARG A 270 16.27 12.16 -10.03
CA ARG A 270 16.74 12.67 -8.74
C ARG A 270 17.92 11.86 -8.22
N SER A 271 18.70 12.46 -7.35
CA SER A 271 19.75 11.74 -6.62
C SER A 271 19.18 11.19 -5.31
N THR A 272 19.53 9.95 -4.99
CA THR A 272 19.14 9.26 -3.75
C THR A 272 20.27 9.19 -2.73
N SER A 273 21.52 9.25 -3.18
CA SER A 273 22.69 9.35 -2.33
C SER A 273 23.84 9.99 -3.12
N VAL A 274 24.64 10.77 -2.42
CA VAL A 274 25.88 11.35 -2.95
C VAL A 274 26.96 11.04 -1.95
N THR A 275 28.05 10.45 -2.45
CA THR A 275 29.26 10.18 -1.67
C THR A 275 30.40 11.07 -2.19
N VAL A 276 31.59 10.83 -1.66
CA VAL A 276 32.82 11.45 -2.14
C VAL A 276 33.16 11.05 -3.60
N ASN A 277 32.72 9.90 -4.07
CA ASN A 277 33.10 9.37 -5.39
C ASN A 277 31.98 8.70 -6.18
N SER A 278 30.73 8.84 -5.74
CA SER A 278 29.58 8.24 -6.42
C SER A 278 28.30 9.04 -6.21
N VAL A 279 27.37 8.87 -7.15
CA VAL A 279 26.02 9.42 -7.11
C VAL A 279 25.05 8.29 -7.44
N SER A 280 24.12 8.01 -6.52
CA SER A 280 22.99 7.15 -6.78
C SER A 280 21.82 7.97 -7.33
N LEU A 281 21.18 7.44 -8.36
CA LEU A 281 20.15 8.08 -9.18
C LEU A 281 18.88 7.22 -9.19
N ALA A 282 17.73 7.87 -9.21
CA ALA A 282 16.43 7.24 -9.40
C ALA A 282 15.54 8.10 -10.30
N TRP A 283 14.64 7.48 -11.06
CA TRP A 283 13.67 8.14 -11.94
C TRP A 283 12.35 7.37 -11.98
N ASN A 284 11.33 7.98 -12.58
CA ASN A 284 10.04 7.36 -12.84
C ASN A 284 10.06 6.68 -14.22
N ALA A 285 9.25 5.62 -14.35
CA ALA A 285 9.18 4.84 -15.58
C ALA A 285 8.65 5.65 -16.77
N SER A 286 9.19 5.35 -17.94
CA SER A 286 8.65 5.76 -19.24
C SER A 286 7.50 4.85 -19.68
N THR A 287 6.73 5.33 -20.64
CA THR A 287 5.65 4.60 -21.33
C THR A 287 5.90 4.64 -22.83
N ASP A 288 5.40 3.63 -23.53
CA ASP A 288 5.55 3.50 -24.98
C ASP A 288 4.27 2.93 -25.61
N ASN A 289 4.00 3.21 -26.88
CA ASN A 289 2.84 2.70 -27.62
C ASN A 289 2.89 1.17 -27.82
N SER A 290 4.08 0.58 -27.85
CA SER A 290 4.26 -0.88 -27.82
C SER A 290 4.00 -1.50 -26.45
N GLY A 291 3.89 -0.68 -25.39
CA GLY A 291 3.69 -1.11 -24.01
C GLY A 291 4.96 -1.65 -23.33
N SER A 292 6.13 -1.61 -23.97
CA SER A 292 7.38 -2.16 -23.42
C SER A 292 8.57 -1.20 -23.52
N ILE A 293 9.35 -1.10 -22.44
CA ILE A 293 10.61 -0.35 -22.36
C ILE A 293 11.75 -1.35 -22.26
N ALA A 294 12.71 -1.31 -23.17
CA ALA A 294 13.88 -2.18 -23.14
C ALA A 294 14.91 -1.77 -22.07
N GLY A 295 14.99 -0.48 -21.74
CA GLY A 295 15.81 0.00 -20.64
C GLY A 295 16.06 1.50 -20.66
N TYR A 296 17.00 1.94 -19.83
CA TYR A 296 17.36 3.33 -19.60
C TYR A 296 18.86 3.53 -19.76
N ASP A 297 19.23 4.60 -20.46
CA ASP A 297 20.60 5.06 -20.61
C ASP A 297 20.81 6.33 -19.78
N VAL A 298 21.83 6.30 -18.93
CA VAL A 298 22.20 7.42 -18.06
C VAL A 298 23.40 8.15 -18.66
N TYR A 299 23.28 9.46 -18.78
CA TYR A 299 24.28 10.34 -19.36
C TYR A 299 24.84 11.27 -18.30
N GLN A 300 26.16 11.48 -18.33
CA GLN A 300 26.87 12.54 -17.64
C GLN A 300 27.29 13.58 -18.68
N GLY A 301 26.61 14.73 -18.71
CA GLY A 301 26.69 15.65 -19.84
C GLY A 301 26.26 14.95 -21.14
N ALA A 302 27.15 14.89 -22.14
CA ALA A 302 26.90 14.18 -23.39
C ALA A 302 27.37 12.70 -23.39
N THR A 303 28.08 12.26 -22.36
CA THR A 303 28.68 10.91 -22.32
C THR A 303 27.73 9.94 -21.65
N LYS A 304 27.40 8.83 -22.30
CA LYS A 304 26.67 7.73 -21.66
C LYS A 304 27.57 7.03 -20.63
N VAL A 305 27.14 6.98 -19.38
CA VAL A 305 27.91 6.41 -18.26
C VAL A 305 27.30 5.11 -17.71
N ALA A 306 26.02 4.81 -18.00
CA ALA A 306 25.41 3.54 -17.64
C ALA A 306 24.23 3.18 -18.55
N SER A 307 23.91 1.88 -18.62
CA SER A 307 22.67 1.34 -19.19
C SER A 307 22.07 0.35 -18.19
N THR A 308 20.78 0.44 -17.91
CA THR A 308 20.10 -0.41 -16.91
C THR A 308 18.64 -0.69 -17.29
N GLY A 309 18.12 -1.86 -16.90
CA GLY A 309 16.68 -2.15 -16.97
C GLY A 309 15.90 -1.67 -15.72
N SER A 310 16.61 -1.25 -14.67
CA SER A 310 16.01 -0.76 -13.42
C SER A 310 15.73 0.74 -13.48
N LEU A 311 14.87 1.23 -12.57
CA LEU A 311 14.57 2.66 -12.40
C LEU A 311 15.59 3.39 -11.52
N THR A 312 16.71 2.74 -11.22
CA THR A 312 17.79 3.24 -10.39
C THR A 312 19.14 2.81 -10.96
N THR A 313 20.16 3.63 -10.70
CA THR A 313 21.57 3.25 -10.94
C THR A 313 22.50 4.05 -10.03
N THR A 314 23.74 3.61 -9.88
CA THR A 314 24.79 4.35 -9.18
C THR A 314 25.95 4.60 -10.14
N VAL A 315 26.27 5.87 -10.35
CA VAL A 315 27.46 6.30 -11.10
C VAL A 315 28.62 6.42 -10.12
N THR A 316 29.67 5.64 -10.32
CA THR A 316 30.88 5.60 -9.46
C THR A 316 32.10 6.21 -10.15
N GLY A 317 33.21 6.34 -9.44
CA GLY A 317 34.47 6.84 -10.01
C GLY A 317 34.48 8.36 -10.23
N LEU A 318 33.59 9.07 -9.55
CA LEU A 318 33.49 10.52 -9.60
C LEU A 318 34.57 11.14 -8.71
N ALA A 319 35.09 12.30 -9.10
CA ALA A 319 36.01 13.07 -8.28
C ALA A 319 35.26 13.72 -7.13
N ALA A 320 35.91 13.85 -5.97
CA ALA A 320 35.35 14.54 -4.81
C ALA A 320 35.09 16.02 -5.10
N ASN A 321 34.12 16.61 -4.37
CA ASN A 321 33.80 18.04 -4.43
C ASN A 321 33.55 18.59 -5.85
N THR A 322 33.06 17.74 -6.76
CA THR A 322 32.95 18.06 -8.18
C THR A 322 31.49 17.97 -8.60
N SER A 323 31.02 19.00 -9.32
CA SER A 323 29.66 19.03 -9.85
C SER A 323 29.55 18.19 -11.11
N TYR A 324 28.54 17.33 -11.16
CA TYR A 324 28.18 16.48 -12.28
C TYR A 324 26.73 16.73 -12.65
N THR A 325 26.43 16.75 -13.95
CA THR A 325 25.07 16.87 -14.47
C THR A 325 24.66 15.57 -15.15
N PHE A 326 23.56 14.98 -14.70
CA PHE A 326 23.02 13.73 -15.21
C PHE A 326 21.69 13.94 -15.95
N THR A 327 21.46 13.15 -17.00
CA THR A 327 20.16 12.96 -17.66
C THR A 327 19.94 11.47 -17.93
N VAL A 328 18.68 11.07 -18.10
CA VAL A 328 18.32 9.69 -18.44
C VAL A 328 17.42 9.69 -19.68
N LYS A 329 17.65 8.75 -20.59
CA LYS A 329 16.77 8.46 -21.73
C LYS A 329 16.26 7.03 -21.65
N ALA A 330 15.02 6.80 -22.03
CA ALA A 330 14.48 5.45 -22.21
C ALA A 330 14.72 4.97 -23.65
N ARG A 331 14.76 3.65 -23.83
CA ARG A 331 14.75 2.98 -25.12
C ARG A 331 13.70 1.88 -25.13
N ASP A 332 13.00 1.74 -26.24
CA ASP A 332 12.14 0.60 -26.51
C ASP A 332 12.95 -0.59 -27.09
N PRO A 333 12.33 -1.77 -27.31
CA PRO A 333 12.99 -2.90 -27.96
C PRO A 333 13.40 -2.67 -29.42
N ASN A 334 12.85 -1.64 -30.06
CA ASN A 334 13.16 -1.21 -31.42
C ASN A 334 14.30 -0.18 -31.48
N ASN A 335 14.93 0.13 -30.34
CA ASN A 335 15.97 1.14 -30.17
C ASN A 335 15.54 2.59 -30.46
N ASN A 336 14.24 2.89 -30.43
CA ASN A 336 13.78 4.27 -30.43
C ASN A 336 14.13 4.92 -29.08
N GLU A 337 14.87 6.02 -29.10
CA GLU A 337 15.29 6.76 -27.89
C GLU A 337 14.30 7.88 -27.54
N SER A 338 13.89 7.94 -26.27
CA SER A 338 13.09 9.05 -25.77
C SER A 338 13.88 10.38 -25.77
N ALA A 339 13.15 11.49 -25.62
CA ALA A 339 13.76 12.73 -25.12
C ALA A 339 14.41 12.49 -23.74
N ALA A 340 15.39 13.33 -23.39
CA ALA A 340 16.06 13.26 -22.09
C ALA A 340 15.11 13.69 -20.95
N SER A 341 15.32 13.10 -19.77
CA SER A 341 14.71 13.54 -18.50
C SER A 341 15.09 14.99 -18.15
N ASN A 342 14.55 15.51 -17.03
CA ASN A 342 15.12 16.70 -16.40
C ASN A 342 16.62 16.51 -16.12
N ALA A 343 17.40 17.58 -16.28
CA ALA A 343 18.82 17.58 -15.92
C ALA A 343 18.97 17.67 -14.40
N LEU A 344 19.79 16.80 -13.82
CA LEU A 344 20.08 16.76 -12.40
C LEU A 344 21.55 17.12 -12.17
N THR A 345 21.80 18.27 -11.55
CA THR A 345 23.16 18.65 -11.14
C THR A 345 23.37 18.31 -9.68
N VAL A 346 24.40 17.52 -9.40
CA VAL A 346 24.82 17.14 -8.04
C VAL A 346 26.31 17.38 -7.86
N ARG A 347 26.71 17.77 -6.67
CA ARG A 347 28.12 17.92 -6.32
C ARG A 347 28.52 16.79 -5.38
N THR A 348 29.49 15.97 -5.78
CA THR A 348 30.05 14.92 -4.91
C THR A 348 30.57 15.53 -3.61
N SER A 349 30.43 14.81 -2.51
CA SER A 349 30.77 15.32 -1.19
C SER A 349 32.28 15.51 -1.03
N THR A 350 32.68 16.44 -0.16
CA THR A 350 34.07 16.62 0.28
C THR A 350 34.46 15.61 1.38
N SER A 351 33.47 15.12 2.15
CA SER A 351 33.57 14.10 3.21
C SER A 351 32.16 13.61 3.63
N GLY A 352 32.04 12.35 4.10
CA GLY A 352 30.88 11.84 4.88
C GLY A 352 29.98 10.78 4.22
N SER A 353 30.13 9.52 4.61
CA SER A 353 29.17 8.42 4.41
C SER A 353 28.01 8.42 5.43
N GLY A 354 27.74 9.56 6.08
CA GLY A 354 27.03 9.61 7.38
C GLY A 354 27.91 9.08 8.52
N GLY A 355 27.33 8.85 9.70
CA GLY A 355 28.03 8.34 10.89
C GLY A 355 27.89 9.27 12.09
N ILE A 356 28.66 9.01 13.15
CA ILE A 356 28.68 9.88 14.33
C ILE A 356 29.35 11.21 13.95
N PRO A 357 28.63 12.34 14.02
CA PRO A 357 29.18 13.62 13.60
C PRO A 357 30.04 14.23 14.71
N ALA A 358 31.04 15.01 14.32
CA ALA A 358 31.83 15.84 15.22
C ALA A 358 31.34 17.28 15.19
N PHE A 359 31.42 17.99 16.32
CA PHE A 359 31.23 19.43 16.34
C PHE A 359 32.30 20.14 15.51
N ASP A 360 31.90 21.05 14.64
CA ASP A 360 32.80 21.90 13.86
C ASP A 360 32.89 23.29 14.47
N ARG A 361 31.77 24.03 14.51
CA ARG A 361 31.70 25.39 15.04
C ARG A 361 30.27 25.83 15.32
N ASP A 362 30.13 26.91 16.07
CA ASP A 362 28.88 27.66 16.14
C ASP A 362 28.69 28.46 14.83
N ILE A 363 27.45 28.54 14.35
CA ILE A 363 27.08 29.31 13.16
C ILE A 363 26.49 30.65 13.58
N ALA A 364 25.39 30.63 14.32
CA ALA A 364 24.68 31.84 14.70
C ALA A 364 23.83 31.63 15.96
N LYS A 365 23.63 32.69 16.73
CA LYS A 365 22.59 32.70 17.77
C LYS A 365 21.23 33.02 17.15
N VAL A 366 20.17 32.38 17.61
CA VAL A 366 18.79 32.60 17.16
C VAL A 366 17.87 32.76 18.36
N ASP A 367 16.63 33.21 18.14
CA ASP A 367 15.59 33.20 19.18
C ASP A 367 15.09 31.77 19.38
N LEU A 368 13.84 31.45 19.03
CA LEU A 368 13.33 30.07 19.02
C LEU A 368 13.36 29.49 17.60
N GLY A 369 14.57 29.18 17.10
CA GLY A 369 14.77 28.56 15.78
C GLY A 369 14.09 27.19 15.66
N TRP A 370 12.97 27.11 14.94
CA TRP A 370 12.11 25.92 14.89
C TRP A 370 12.45 24.96 13.75
N SER A 371 12.67 25.49 12.54
CA SER A 371 13.05 24.69 11.37
C SER A 371 14.02 25.44 10.48
N VAL A 372 14.85 24.68 9.76
CA VAL A 372 15.89 25.18 8.86
C VAL A 372 15.64 24.61 7.46
N ALA A 373 15.77 25.43 6.42
CA ALA A 373 15.76 24.98 5.02
C ALA A 373 16.81 25.73 4.21
N PHE A 374 17.61 25.01 3.43
CA PHE A 374 18.67 25.63 2.60
C PHE A 374 18.13 26.12 1.27
N LEU A 375 18.59 27.31 0.87
CA LEU A 375 18.41 27.85 -0.47
C LEU A 375 19.48 27.29 -1.42
N PRO A 376 19.25 27.34 -2.75
CA PRO A 376 20.23 26.91 -3.75
C PRO A 376 21.58 27.63 -3.66
N ASP A 377 21.62 28.85 -3.13
CA ASP A 377 22.85 29.62 -2.94
C ASP A 377 23.67 29.22 -1.70
N GLY A 378 23.21 28.22 -0.94
CA GLY A 378 23.89 27.67 0.22
C GLY A 378 23.63 28.40 1.54
N SER A 379 22.89 29.52 1.53
CA SER A 379 22.37 30.11 2.77
C SER A 379 21.11 29.38 3.26
N ALA A 380 20.81 29.46 4.55
CA ALA A 380 19.64 28.84 5.13
C ALA A 380 18.56 29.87 5.48
N LEU A 381 17.31 29.45 5.41
CA LEU A 381 16.17 30.10 6.02
C LEU A 381 15.85 29.40 7.34
N VAL A 382 15.57 30.19 8.38
CA VAL A 382 15.26 29.73 9.73
C VAL A 382 13.96 30.38 10.18
N THR A 383 13.02 29.57 10.66
CA THR A 383 11.79 30.06 11.28
C THR A 383 12.02 30.34 12.76
N GLU A 384 11.65 31.53 13.23
CA GLU A 384 11.67 31.86 14.66
C GLU A 384 10.24 31.82 15.22
N ARG A 385 9.98 30.83 16.09
CA ARG A 385 8.62 30.40 16.47
C ARG A 385 7.73 31.53 16.97
N ASP A 386 8.22 32.30 17.94
CA ASP A 386 7.40 33.27 18.68
C ASP A 386 7.62 34.71 18.22
N ARG A 387 8.66 34.96 17.42
CA ARG A 387 8.85 36.22 16.69
C ARG A 387 8.07 36.27 15.37
N PHE A 388 7.70 35.08 14.87
CA PHE A 388 7.05 34.84 13.58
C PHE A 388 7.89 35.31 12.38
N GLU A 389 9.21 35.41 12.59
CA GLU A 389 10.18 35.93 11.63
C GLU A 389 10.82 34.79 10.84
N VAL A 390 11.13 35.09 9.58
CA VAL A 390 11.97 34.25 8.72
C VAL A 390 13.32 34.92 8.62
N VAL A 391 14.36 34.25 9.11
CA VAL A 391 15.72 34.76 9.17
C VAL A 391 16.58 34.00 8.17
N ARG A 392 17.30 34.73 7.32
CA ARG A 392 18.37 34.17 6.48
C ARG A 392 19.65 34.09 7.28
N VAL A 393 20.32 32.94 7.25
CA VAL A 393 21.61 32.69 7.91
C VAL A 393 22.62 32.16 6.90
N THR A 394 23.75 32.83 6.74
CA THR A 394 24.84 32.36 5.86
C THR A 394 25.71 31.31 6.55
N SER A 395 26.55 30.60 5.79
CA SER A 395 27.53 29.64 6.33
C SER A 395 28.60 30.25 7.23
N THR A 396 28.76 31.58 7.17
CA THR A 396 29.63 32.39 8.03
C THR A 396 28.91 32.96 9.26
N GLY A 397 27.60 32.73 9.39
CA GLY A 397 26.82 33.18 10.55
C GLY A 397 26.15 34.55 10.42
N ALA A 398 26.26 35.22 9.27
CA ALA A 398 25.57 36.49 9.04
C ALA A 398 24.06 36.26 8.99
N LYS A 399 23.30 37.09 9.74
CA LYS A 399 21.84 36.99 9.85
C LYS A 399 21.15 38.19 9.22
N THR A 400 20.09 37.93 8.47
CA THR A 400 19.19 38.97 7.92
C THR A 400 17.74 38.55 8.09
N THR A 401 16.93 39.35 8.78
CA THR A 401 15.48 39.13 8.86
C THR A 401 14.84 39.48 7.52
N LEU A 402 14.16 38.52 6.90
CA LEU A 402 13.56 38.66 5.57
C LEU A 402 12.11 39.15 5.61
N GLY A 403 11.46 38.99 6.75
CA GLY A 403 10.05 39.35 6.95
C GLY A 403 9.37 38.47 7.99
N LYS A 404 8.06 38.66 8.15
CA LYS A 404 7.20 37.85 9.02
C LYS A 404 6.18 37.07 8.22
N VAL A 405 5.79 35.90 8.72
CA VAL A 405 4.66 35.16 8.15
C VAL A 405 3.35 35.80 8.65
N PRO A 406 2.53 36.37 7.76
CA PRO A 406 1.34 37.12 8.16
C PRO A 406 0.29 36.21 8.81
N GLY A 407 -0.33 36.69 9.89
CA GLY A 407 -1.38 35.97 10.62
C GLY A 407 -0.87 34.86 11.55
N ALA A 408 0.44 34.68 11.68
CA ALA A 408 1.01 33.78 12.68
C ALA A 408 0.80 34.32 14.11
N VAL A 409 0.42 33.43 15.02
CA VAL A 409 0.19 33.75 16.43
C VAL A 409 0.76 32.65 17.32
N THR A 410 1.05 32.96 18.57
CA THR A 410 1.39 31.95 19.58
C THR A 410 0.13 31.35 20.20
N THR A 411 0.27 30.16 20.79
CA THR A 411 -0.77 29.54 21.63
C THR A 411 -0.43 29.63 23.12
N THR A 412 0.58 30.42 23.51
CA THR A 412 1.18 30.41 24.88
C THR A 412 1.69 29.01 25.27
N GLY A 413 2.18 28.29 24.26
CA GLY A 413 2.62 26.90 24.32
C GLY A 413 3.45 26.57 23.08
N GLU A 414 3.14 25.47 22.41
CA GLU A 414 3.93 24.93 21.30
C GLU A 414 3.64 25.57 19.93
N GLY A 415 2.48 26.23 19.79
CA GLY A 415 2.07 26.86 18.52
C GLY A 415 2.76 28.19 18.24
N GLY A 416 3.01 28.47 16.96
CA GLY A 416 3.73 29.64 16.45
C GLY A 416 4.11 29.47 14.98
N LEU A 417 5.21 30.06 14.53
CA LEU A 417 5.81 29.77 13.21
C LEU A 417 6.68 28.51 13.29
N LEU A 418 6.25 27.43 12.62
CA LEU A 418 6.83 26.10 12.80
C LEU A 418 7.68 25.70 11.58
N GLY A 419 7.25 24.68 10.83
CA GLY A 419 8.01 24.11 9.73
C GLY A 419 8.18 25.06 8.55
N ILE A 420 9.28 24.87 7.82
CA ILE A 420 9.60 25.55 6.57
C ILE A 420 10.04 24.52 5.53
N ALA A 421 9.63 24.71 4.27
CA ALA A 421 10.14 23.93 3.15
C ALA A 421 10.35 24.84 1.94
N VAL A 422 11.52 24.75 1.32
CA VAL A 422 11.83 25.44 0.06
C VAL A 422 11.30 24.59 -1.10
N SER A 423 10.66 25.22 -2.10
CA SER A 423 10.16 24.50 -3.27
C SER A 423 11.29 23.72 -3.97
N PRO A 424 11.05 22.49 -4.44
CA PRO A 424 12.01 21.79 -5.30
C PRO A 424 12.34 22.57 -6.58
N ASN A 425 11.45 23.47 -7.00
CA ASN A 425 11.61 24.33 -8.18
C ASN A 425 11.94 25.78 -7.80
N PHE A 426 12.49 26.02 -6.60
CA PHE A 426 12.71 27.38 -6.08
C PHE A 426 13.47 28.30 -7.04
N ALA A 427 14.44 27.77 -7.80
CA ALA A 427 15.20 28.56 -8.76
C ALA A 427 14.36 29.23 -9.86
N THR A 428 13.15 28.71 -10.12
CA THR A 428 12.23 29.27 -11.12
C THR A 428 10.95 29.81 -10.49
N ASP A 429 10.49 29.21 -9.40
CA ASP A 429 9.20 29.52 -8.80
C ASP A 429 9.28 30.39 -7.54
N ASN A 430 10.46 30.58 -6.95
CA ASN A 430 10.71 31.38 -5.75
C ASN A 430 9.75 31.09 -4.57
N TRP A 431 9.15 29.89 -4.50
CA TRP A 431 8.16 29.55 -3.46
C TRP A 431 8.82 28.97 -2.21
N VAL A 432 8.44 29.51 -1.05
CA VAL A 432 8.75 28.96 0.27
C VAL A 432 7.45 28.66 1.00
N TYR A 433 7.38 27.48 1.61
CA TYR A 433 6.22 26.96 2.32
C TYR A 433 6.45 27.06 3.81
N PHE A 434 5.38 27.38 4.55
CA PHE A 434 5.42 27.54 6.00
C PHE A 434 4.23 26.84 6.64
N TYR A 435 4.49 26.10 7.72
CA TYR A 435 3.47 25.67 8.66
C TYR A 435 3.44 26.67 9.81
N HIS A 436 2.27 27.22 10.13
CA HIS A 436 2.14 28.07 11.31
C HIS A 436 0.79 27.95 11.98
N THR A 437 0.76 28.31 13.27
CA THR A 437 -0.47 28.53 14.01
C THR A 437 -1.02 29.92 13.69
N ALA A 438 -2.32 30.00 13.41
CA ALA A 438 -3.06 31.21 13.14
C ALA A 438 -4.17 31.43 14.18
N ALA A 439 -4.97 32.48 14.02
CA ALA A 439 -6.02 32.84 14.98
C ALA A 439 -7.03 31.70 15.22
N ASN A 440 -7.37 30.90 14.20
CA ASN A 440 -8.44 29.91 14.28
C ASN A 440 -7.97 28.46 14.08
N ASP A 441 -6.77 28.24 13.56
CA ASP A 441 -6.28 26.92 13.18
C ASP A 441 -4.74 26.90 13.17
N ASN A 442 -4.15 25.76 12.87
CA ASN A 442 -2.88 25.66 12.18
C ASN A 442 -3.14 25.62 10.67
N ARG A 443 -2.14 26.01 9.88
CA ARG A 443 -2.22 26.03 8.42
C ARG A 443 -0.86 25.89 7.76
N VAL A 444 -0.87 25.38 6.54
CA VAL A 444 0.24 25.44 5.60
C VAL A 444 -0.05 26.55 4.60
N VAL A 445 0.91 27.45 4.41
CA VAL A 445 0.87 28.54 3.44
C VAL A 445 2.12 28.52 2.58
N ARG A 446 2.10 29.25 1.46
CA ARG A 446 3.29 29.55 0.66
C ARG A 446 3.44 31.04 0.41
N MET A 447 4.68 31.50 0.30
CA MET A 447 5.04 32.90 0.09
C MET A 447 6.20 32.97 -0.91
N LYS A 448 6.23 34.03 -1.72
CA LYS A 448 7.35 34.31 -2.61
C LYS A 448 8.52 34.87 -1.81
N LEU A 449 9.72 34.41 -2.12
CA LEU A 449 10.98 35.00 -1.67
C LEU A 449 11.74 35.53 -2.88
N GLU A 450 11.70 36.84 -3.10
CA GLU A 450 12.24 37.48 -4.29
C GLU A 450 13.16 38.63 -3.89
N ASN A 451 14.31 38.74 -4.57
CA ASN A 451 15.32 39.78 -4.30
C ASN A 451 15.73 39.87 -2.82
N GLY A 452 15.75 38.74 -2.12
CA GLY A 452 16.09 38.67 -0.69
C GLY A 452 15.02 39.24 0.25
N VAL A 453 13.77 39.37 -0.20
CA VAL A 453 12.65 39.84 0.61
C VAL A 453 11.50 38.84 0.56
N LEU A 454 10.95 38.50 1.73
CA LEU A 454 9.77 37.66 1.83
C LEU A 454 8.52 38.50 1.51
N ALA A 455 7.62 37.98 0.68
CA ALA A 455 6.34 38.64 0.38
C ALA A 455 5.58 39.01 1.67
N THR A 456 4.81 40.10 1.65
CA THR A 456 4.01 40.53 2.82
C THR A 456 2.67 39.80 2.93
N THR A 457 2.29 39.04 1.91
CA THR A 457 1.08 38.21 1.85
C THR A 457 1.45 36.73 1.70
N SER A 458 0.53 35.86 2.13
CA SER A 458 0.66 34.41 1.98
C SER A 458 -0.54 33.82 1.26
N SER A 459 -0.30 32.75 0.49
CA SER A 459 -1.36 31.97 -0.14
C SER A 459 -1.59 30.69 0.67
N PRO A 460 -2.85 30.37 1.05
CA PRO A 460 -3.14 29.11 1.74
C PRO A 460 -2.85 27.92 0.83
N VAL A 461 -2.25 26.88 1.41
CA VAL A 461 -2.04 25.56 0.79
C VAL A 461 -2.99 24.55 1.44
N LEU A 462 -3.06 24.56 2.77
CA LEU A 462 -4.05 23.79 3.53
C LEU A 462 -4.36 24.51 4.85
N THR A 463 -5.64 24.68 5.16
CA THR A 463 -6.14 25.34 6.38
C THR A 463 -7.07 24.41 7.15
N GLY A 464 -7.54 24.84 8.33
CA GLY A 464 -8.48 24.07 9.14
C GLY A 464 -7.86 22.94 9.95
N LEU A 465 -6.52 22.91 10.10
CA LEU A 465 -5.86 21.98 11.01
C LEU A 465 -6.13 22.48 12.43
N THR A 466 -6.75 21.68 13.29
CA THR A 466 -7.08 22.13 14.65
C THR A 466 -5.80 22.52 15.40
N LYS A 467 -5.86 23.63 16.14
CA LYS A 467 -4.77 24.07 17.03
C LYS A 467 -5.13 23.82 18.48
N ASN A 468 -4.08 23.71 19.30
CA ASN A 468 -4.20 23.72 20.75
C ASN A 468 -2.92 24.36 21.32
N ARG A 469 -2.91 24.64 22.63
CA ARG A 469 -1.69 25.02 23.35
C ARG A 469 -0.56 24.01 23.13
N PHE A 470 -0.89 22.73 23.01
CA PHE A 470 0.05 21.63 22.77
C PHE A 470 -0.39 20.76 21.59
N HIS A 471 0.54 19.99 21.03
CA HIS A 471 0.29 18.98 19.99
C HIS A 471 -0.13 19.57 18.65
N ASN A 472 0.64 20.53 18.16
CA ASN A 472 0.43 21.13 16.84
C ASN A 472 1.17 20.38 15.73
N GLY A 473 2.07 19.44 16.04
CA GLY A 473 2.98 18.86 15.05
C GLY A 473 3.85 19.94 14.41
N GLY A 474 3.76 20.09 13.10
CA GLY A 474 4.20 21.29 12.39
C GLY A 474 5.42 21.13 11.48
N ARG A 475 5.97 19.92 11.31
CA ARG A 475 7.06 19.68 10.36
C ARG A 475 6.48 19.57 8.96
N ILE A 476 7.11 20.23 8.00
CA ILE A 476 6.80 20.08 6.58
C ILE A 476 8.07 19.79 5.79
N GLY A 477 7.92 19.09 4.67
CA GLY A 477 9.03 18.77 3.77
C GLY A 477 8.53 18.22 2.45
N PHE A 478 9.29 18.45 1.38
CA PHE A 478 9.01 17.85 0.09
C PHE A 478 9.60 16.45 0.01
N GLY A 479 8.77 15.46 -0.30
CA GLY A 479 9.21 14.10 -0.54
C GLY A 479 9.88 13.94 -1.92
N PRO A 480 10.55 12.80 -2.16
CA PRO A 480 11.17 12.47 -3.44
C PRO A 480 10.17 12.33 -4.60
N ASP A 481 8.87 12.27 -4.31
CA ASP A 481 7.75 12.26 -5.25
C ASP A 481 7.26 13.68 -5.62
N GLY A 482 7.96 14.72 -5.14
CA GLY A 482 7.63 16.13 -5.36
C GLY A 482 6.39 16.62 -4.63
N LYS A 483 5.86 15.83 -3.67
CA LYS A 483 4.69 16.21 -2.87
C LYS A 483 5.12 16.82 -1.55
N LEU A 484 4.29 17.72 -1.03
CA LEU A 484 4.50 18.33 0.27
C LEU A 484 3.87 17.43 1.34
N TYR A 485 4.65 17.06 2.34
CA TYR A 485 4.21 16.32 3.51
C TYR A 485 4.13 17.24 4.71
N ALA A 486 3.15 17.02 5.58
CA ALA A 486 2.97 17.77 6.82
C ALA A 486 2.66 16.84 8.00
N SER A 487 3.37 17.00 9.10
CA SER A 487 3.08 16.32 10.36
C SER A 487 2.10 17.17 11.19
N VAL A 488 1.04 16.57 11.72
CA VAL A 488 -0.03 17.28 12.42
C VAL A 488 -0.37 16.54 13.71
N GLY A 489 -0.23 17.22 14.85
CA GLY A 489 -0.60 16.64 16.14
C GLY A 489 -2.12 16.53 16.33
N ASP A 490 -2.53 15.79 17.34
CA ASP A 490 -3.95 15.52 17.66
C ASP A 490 -4.69 16.72 18.29
N ALA A 491 -3.96 17.80 18.58
CA ALA A 491 -4.44 19.00 19.26
C ALA A 491 -5.08 18.71 20.64
N GLN A 492 -4.53 17.72 21.37
CA GLN A 492 -5.04 17.20 22.64
C GLN A 492 -6.44 16.60 22.58
N ASN A 493 -6.97 16.34 21.39
CA ASN A 493 -8.16 15.54 21.20
C ASN A 493 -7.76 14.23 20.54
N THR A 494 -7.52 13.22 21.36
CA THR A 494 -6.99 11.92 20.94
C THR A 494 -7.88 11.21 19.91
N GLY A 495 -9.19 11.46 19.93
CA GLY A 495 -10.14 10.94 18.94
C GLY A 495 -9.84 11.40 17.51
N ASN A 496 -9.14 12.52 17.34
CA ASN A 496 -8.70 12.99 16.03
C ASN A 496 -7.78 11.98 15.34
N ALA A 497 -6.87 11.35 16.07
CA ALA A 497 -5.79 10.55 15.50
C ALA A 497 -6.31 9.39 14.65
N GLN A 498 -7.38 8.71 15.10
CA GLN A 498 -8.02 7.61 14.37
C GLN A 498 -9.06 8.06 13.34
N ASN A 499 -9.63 9.26 13.49
CA ASN A 499 -10.65 9.79 12.61
C ASN A 499 -10.05 10.31 11.28
N ASN A 500 -10.38 9.67 10.16
CA ASN A 500 -9.95 10.10 8.83
C ASN A 500 -10.65 11.38 8.32
N GLY A 501 -11.79 11.76 8.90
CA GLY A 501 -12.42 13.05 8.65
C GLY A 501 -11.69 14.25 9.29
N SER A 502 -10.73 13.97 10.18
CA SER A 502 -9.88 14.98 10.81
C SER A 502 -8.50 15.06 10.15
N LEU A 503 -7.96 16.27 10.04
CA LEU A 503 -6.57 16.51 9.60
C LEU A 503 -5.55 16.33 10.74
N ASN A 504 -6.01 16.16 11.98
CA ASN A 504 -5.18 16.11 13.19
C ASN A 504 -4.81 14.68 13.59
N GLY A 505 -3.63 14.53 14.19
CA GLY A 505 -3.03 13.24 14.52
C GLY A 505 -2.70 12.43 13.26
N LYS A 506 -2.08 13.09 12.28
CA LYS A 506 -1.83 12.60 10.92
C LYS A 506 -0.42 12.95 10.44
N ILE A 507 0.06 12.20 9.46
CA ILE A 507 0.93 12.75 8.43
C ILE A 507 0.07 12.93 7.18
N LEU A 508 0.11 14.13 6.61
CA LEU A 508 -0.64 14.53 5.42
C LEU A 508 0.29 14.59 4.21
N ARG A 509 -0.26 14.36 3.01
CA ARG A 509 0.44 14.49 1.73
C ARG A 509 -0.42 15.28 0.75
N MET A 510 0.15 16.35 0.18
CA MET A 510 -0.54 17.27 -0.73
C MET A 510 0.35 17.65 -1.93
N ASN A 511 -0.26 18.07 -3.03
CA ASN A 511 0.46 18.73 -4.11
C ASN A 511 0.96 20.12 -3.65
N PRO A 512 1.99 20.70 -4.29
CA PRO A 512 2.49 22.04 -3.95
C PRO A 512 1.43 23.16 -4.04
N ASP A 513 0.35 22.94 -4.81
CA ASP A 513 -0.77 23.87 -4.91
C ASP A 513 -1.86 23.66 -3.84
N GLY A 514 -1.73 22.67 -2.96
CA GLY A 514 -2.69 22.35 -1.92
C GLY A 514 -3.79 21.36 -2.34
N THR A 515 -3.81 20.91 -3.59
CA THR A 515 -4.72 19.84 -4.01
C THR A 515 -4.27 18.48 -3.44
N ALA A 516 -5.23 17.59 -3.17
CA ALA A 516 -4.92 16.24 -2.73
C ALA A 516 -4.50 15.36 -3.92
N PRO A 517 -3.34 14.67 -3.87
CA PRO A 517 -2.98 13.68 -4.87
C PRO A 517 -4.01 12.55 -4.95
N SER A 518 -4.43 12.19 -6.17
CA SER A 518 -5.43 11.12 -6.40
C SER A 518 -4.95 9.74 -5.96
N ASP A 519 -3.64 9.56 -5.84
CA ASP A 519 -3.01 8.33 -5.35
C ASP A 519 -2.91 8.26 -3.82
N ASN A 520 -3.43 9.22 -3.06
CA ASN A 520 -3.47 9.13 -1.60
C ASN A 520 -4.39 7.98 -1.13
N PRO A 521 -4.05 7.30 -0.01
CA PRO A 521 -4.70 6.05 0.41
C PRO A 521 -6.20 6.19 0.71
N PHE A 522 -6.66 7.38 1.09
CA PHE A 522 -8.06 7.65 1.43
C PHE A 522 -8.68 8.71 0.51
N PHE A 523 -8.14 8.87 -0.71
CA PHE A 523 -8.61 9.87 -1.67
C PHE A 523 -10.11 9.72 -2.00
N SER A 524 -10.55 8.48 -2.23
CA SER A 524 -11.94 8.15 -2.58
C SER A 524 -12.94 8.45 -1.47
N SER A 525 -12.49 8.56 -0.21
CA SER A 525 -13.36 8.93 0.92
C SER A 525 -13.77 10.41 0.92
N GLY A 526 -13.11 11.26 0.10
CA GLY A 526 -13.43 12.68 0.00
C GLY A 526 -13.08 13.49 1.26
N GLY A 527 -13.63 14.72 1.35
CA GLY A 527 -13.48 15.58 2.53
C GLY A 527 -12.03 15.87 2.92
N ASN A 528 -11.70 15.73 4.20
CA ASN A 528 -10.32 15.86 4.68
C ASN A 528 -9.51 14.56 4.50
N ALA A 529 -10.19 13.40 4.44
CA ALA A 529 -9.54 12.10 4.35
C ALA A 529 -8.62 11.99 3.13
N ARG A 530 -8.95 12.67 2.03
CA ARG A 530 -8.11 12.71 0.82
C ARG A 530 -6.68 13.20 1.03
N TYR A 531 -6.39 13.93 2.10
CA TYR A 531 -5.03 14.41 2.42
C TYR A 531 -4.24 13.43 3.29
N VAL A 532 -4.90 12.47 3.94
CA VAL A 532 -4.27 11.59 4.93
C VAL A 532 -3.32 10.63 4.24
N TRP A 533 -2.04 10.67 4.62
CA TRP A 533 -1.03 9.68 4.22
C TRP A 533 -0.91 8.56 5.25
N SER A 534 -0.85 8.92 6.53
CA SER A 534 -0.92 7.99 7.66
C SER A 534 -1.65 8.60 8.85
N ARG A 535 -2.14 7.75 9.75
CA ARG A 535 -2.99 8.12 10.89
C ARG A 535 -2.56 7.43 12.19
N GLY A 536 -3.24 7.78 13.28
CA GLY A 536 -2.93 7.24 14.60
C GLY A 536 -1.66 7.85 15.18
N HIS A 537 -1.44 9.14 14.91
CA HIS A 537 -0.31 9.90 15.46
C HIS A 537 -0.77 10.84 16.58
N ARG A 538 0.07 11.06 17.58
CA ARG A 538 -0.10 12.00 18.69
C ARG A 538 0.47 13.38 18.36
N ASN A 539 1.79 13.50 18.24
CA ASN A 539 2.46 14.79 17.99
C ASN A 539 3.79 14.62 17.21
N PRO A 540 3.73 14.19 15.93
CA PRO A 540 4.92 14.01 15.11
C PRO A 540 5.56 15.35 14.73
N GLN A 541 6.87 15.48 14.87
CA GLN A 541 7.60 16.74 14.63
C GLN A 541 8.89 16.58 13.80
N GLY A 542 9.16 15.39 13.31
CA GLY A 542 10.28 15.10 12.42
C GLY A 542 9.79 14.33 11.20
N LEU A 543 10.31 14.68 10.02
CA LEU A 543 10.07 13.99 8.75
C LEU A 543 11.39 13.97 7.98
N ALA A 544 11.82 12.82 7.50
CA ALA A 544 12.96 12.69 6.59
C ALA A 544 12.80 11.47 5.69
N TRP A 545 13.48 11.47 4.55
CA TRP A 545 13.44 10.36 3.60
C TRP A 545 14.80 9.68 3.52
N ASP A 546 14.78 8.35 3.47
CA ASP A 546 15.99 7.56 3.30
C ASP A 546 16.40 7.44 1.81
N SER A 547 17.54 6.79 1.56
CA SER A 547 18.06 6.61 0.20
C SER A 547 17.12 5.81 -0.72
N ARG A 548 16.16 5.08 -0.15
CA ARG A 548 15.15 4.30 -0.87
C ARG A 548 13.86 5.09 -1.08
N GLY A 549 13.83 6.35 -0.64
CA GLY A 549 12.67 7.23 -0.72
C GLY A 549 11.57 6.89 0.28
N GLN A 550 11.87 6.10 1.32
CA GLN A 550 10.90 5.81 2.36
C GLN A 550 10.85 6.93 3.38
N LEU A 551 9.65 7.28 3.84
CA LEU A 551 9.45 8.33 4.82
C LEU A 551 9.66 7.79 6.24
N TRP A 552 10.44 8.49 7.04
CA TRP A 552 10.62 8.28 8.46
C TRP A 552 10.04 9.47 9.22
N ALA A 553 9.53 9.23 10.42
CA ALA A 553 9.04 10.29 11.30
C ALA A 553 9.38 10.02 12.75
N SER A 554 9.68 11.06 13.51
CA SER A 554 9.76 10.98 14.97
C SER A 554 8.54 11.58 15.63
N GLU A 555 8.22 11.06 16.80
CA GLU A 555 6.97 11.38 17.47
C GLU A 555 7.11 11.44 19.00
N PHE A 556 6.48 12.45 19.58
CA PHE A 556 6.38 12.61 21.03
C PHE A 556 5.26 11.72 21.58
N GLY A 557 5.61 10.86 22.53
CA GLY A 557 4.67 10.14 23.39
C GLY A 557 3.98 11.05 24.40
N GLU A 558 2.97 10.54 25.08
CA GLU A 558 2.26 11.23 26.16
C GLU A 558 3.02 11.07 27.48
N ASN A 559 3.14 9.83 27.97
CA ASN A 559 3.65 9.55 29.30
C ASN A 559 4.65 8.39 29.32
N SER A 560 4.70 7.58 28.26
CA SER A 560 5.45 6.32 28.29
C SER A 560 6.52 6.26 27.22
N GLN A 561 6.17 6.36 25.94
CA GLN A 561 7.09 6.06 24.84
C GLN A 561 7.06 7.12 23.74
N ASP A 562 8.19 7.77 23.53
CA ASP A 562 8.52 8.48 22.28
C ASP A 562 8.91 7.49 21.20
N GLU A 563 8.77 7.88 19.92
CA GLU A 563 8.88 6.94 18.80
C GLU A 563 9.75 7.45 17.64
N LEU A 564 10.34 6.48 16.93
CA LEU A 564 10.81 6.62 15.56
C LEU A 564 10.06 5.62 14.69
N ASN A 565 9.34 6.13 13.70
CA ASN A 565 8.44 5.40 12.83
C ASN A 565 8.95 5.36 11.39
N LEU A 566 8.82 4.21 10.74
CA LEU A 566 8.93 4.07 9.29
C LEU A 566 7.52 4.18 8.70
N ILE A 567 7.25 5.27 7.99
CA ILE A 567 5.92 5.67 7.57
C ILE A 567 5.48 4.95 6.29
N GLN A 568 4.45 4.13 6.43
CA GLN A 568 3.77 3.42 5.35
C GLN A 568 2.50 4.16 4.90
N LYS A 569 2.24 4.12 3.59
CA LYS A 569 1.01 4.62 2.96
C LYS A 569 -0.23 3.94 3.56
N GLY A 570 -1.16 4.73 4.09
CA GLY A 570 -2.38 4.27 4.74
C GLY A 570 -2.17 3.70 6.15
N GLY A 571 -0.94 3.72 6.66
CA GLY A 571 -0.57 3.12 7.93
C GLY A 571 -1.28 3.73 9.14
N ASN A 572 -1.52 2.90 10.15
CA ASN A 572 -2.08 3.29 11.44
C ASN A 572 -1.07 3.00 12.55
N TYR A 573 -0.61 4.05 13.25
CA TYR A 573 0.43 4.00 14.29
C TYR A 573 -0.15 3.87 15.71
N GLY A 574 -1.48 3.74 15.83
CA GLY A 574 -2.11 3.19 17.02
C GLY A 574 -2.52 4.18 18.11
N TRP A 575 -2.03 5.42 18.11
CA TRP A 575 -2.47 6.42 19.09
C TRP A 575 -4.00 6.66 18.98
N PRO A 576 -4.77 6.72 20.09
CA PRO A 576 -4.31 6.66 21.48
C PRO A 576 -4.33 5.27 22.13
N SER A 577 -4.83 4.25 21.43
CA SER A 577 -4.98 2.91 22.00
C SER A 577 -3.63 2.22 22.24
N CYS A 578 -2.60 2.60 21.50
CA CYS A 578 -1.23 2.13 21.64
C CYS A 578 -0.29 3.33 21.66
N GLU A 579 0.56 3.41 22.68
CA GLU A 579 1.65 4.39 22.79
C GLU A 579 2.97 3.62 22.71
N GLY A 580 3.67 3.77 21.59
CA GLY A 580 4.82 2.96 21.21
C GLY A 580 4.44 1.48 21.06
N THR A 581 4.68 0.73 22.11
CA THR A 581 4.44 -0.72 22.19
C THR A 581 3.61 -1.10 23.43
N ILE A 582 3.03 -0.11 24.10
CA ILE A 582 2.27 -0.25 25.35
C ILE A 582 0.79 0.04 25.08
N GLY A 583 -0.09 -0.79 25.65
CA GLY A 583 -1.54 -0.68 25.50
C GLY A 583 -2.11 -1.72 24.53
N SER A 584 -3.20 -1.37 23.86
CA SER A 584 -3.91 -2.22 22.91
C SER A 584 -3.31 -2.08 21.51
N CYS A 585 -2.15 -2.70 21.29
CA CYS A 585 -1.34 -2.50 20.07
C CYS A 585 -1.66 -3.44 18.90
N GLY A 586 -2.60 -4.39 19.07
CA GLY A 586 -2.95 -5.35 18.03
C GLY A 586 -3.45 -4.68 16.75
N GLY A 587 -2.82 -5.00 15.61
CA GLY A 587 -3.21 -4.49 14.29
C GLY A 587 -2.65 -3.12 13.91
N PHE A 588 -1.81 -2.49 14.75
CA PHE A 588 -1.12 -1.24 14.44
C PHE A 588 0.32 -1.47 13.99
N ILE A 589 0.87 -0.50 13.26
CA ILE A 589 2.26 -0.52 12.83
C ILE A 589 3.13 -0.09 14.01
N ALA A 590 3.97 -1.01 14.49
CA ALA A 590 4.88 -0.72 15.58
C ALA A 590 6.01 0.23 15.17
N PRO A 591 6.46 1.10 16.09
CA PRO A 591 7.63 1.94 15.86
C PRO A 591 8.90 1.10 15.67
N LYS A 592 9.84 1.64 14.92
CA LYS A 592 11.17 1.03 14.71
C LYS A 592 12.08 1.24 15.90
N ARG A 593 11.82 2.26 16.71
CA ARG A 593 12.46 2.46 18.00
C ARG A 593 11.57 3.26 18.94
N THR A 594 11.68 2.95 20.23
CA THR A 594 11.05 3.72 21.29
C THR A 594 12.07 4.20 22.32
N TRP A 595 11.73 5.29 23.00
CA TRP A 595 12.45 5.83 24.15
C TRP A 595 11.45 6.18 25.24
N SER A 596 11.86 6.23 26.50
CA SER A 596 11.02 6.90 27.50
C SER A 596 10.89 8.39 27.17
N THR A 597 9.75 9.01 27.48
CA THR A 597 9.50 10.44 27.21
C THR A 597 10.52 11.39 27.88
N ALA A 598 11.16 10.94 28.95
CA ALA A 598 12.24 11.68 29.63
C ALA A 598 13.58 11.64 28.87
N GLN A 599 13.81 10.62 28.03
CA GLN A 599 15.10 10.39 27.36
C GLN A 599 15.23 11.04 25.98
N ALA A 600 14.11 11.33 25.31
CA ALA A 600 14.15 11.84 23.93
C ALA A 600 13.43 13.18 23.79
N GLY A 601 12.10 13.19 23.76
CA GLY A 601 11.32 14.28 23.20
C GLY A 601 11.73 14.58 21.75
N PRO A 602 11.58 13.64 20.80
CA PRO A 602 12.24 13.73 19.51
C PRO A 602 11.50 14.67 18.55
N SER A 603 12.15 15.76 18.13
CA SER A 603 11.58 16.76 17.21
C SER A 603 12.08 16.59 15.78
N GLY A 604 12.94 17.45 15.25
CA GLY A 604 13.44 17.32 13.87
C GLY A 604 14.30 16.07 13.68
N ILE A 605 14.16 15.43 12.51
CA ILE A 605 15.04 14.36 12.05
C ILE A 605 15.64 14.71 10.69
N GLU A 606 16.82 14.14 10.41
CA GLU A 606 17.50 14.24 9.12
C GLU A 606 18.14 12.88 8.79
N ILE A 607 18.23 12.56 7.49
CA ILE A 607 18.87 11.33 7.03
C ILE A 607 20.02 11.65 6.08
N VAL A 608 21.23 11.19 6.42
CA VAL A 608 22.42 11.31 5.56
C VAL A 608 22.99 9.93 5.33
N ASN A 609 22.89 9.43 4.10
CA ASN A 609 23.41 8.12 3.71
C ASN A 609 22.92 7.00 4.65
N ASP A 610 21.60 6.98 4.86
CA ASP A 610 20.89 6.04 5.73
C ASP A 610 21.28 6.06 7.21
N TRP A 611 21.98 7.11 7.66
CA TRP A 611 22.09 7.46 9.07
C TRP A 611 21.01 8.47 9.45
N ILE A 612 20.25 8.17 10.50
CA ILE A 612 19.20 9.02 11.06
C ILE A 612 19.77 9.80 12.23
N TYR A 613 19.57 11.12 12.19
CA TYR A 613 19.89 12.06 13.27
C TYR A 613 18.58 12.60 13.83
N ILE A 614 18.40 12.61 15.15
CA ILE A 614 17.13 12.98 15.80
C ILE A 614 17.43 13.99 16.91
N ALA A 615 16.92 15.21 16.77
CA ALA A 615 17.07 16.26 17.75
C ALA A 615 16.16 16.01 18.97
N GLY A 616 16.76 15.72 20.13
CA GLY A 616 16.05 15.49 21.38
C GLY A 616 15.81 16.77 22.17
N VAL A 617 14.54 17.12 22.32
CA VAL A 617 14.07 18.31 23.05
C VAL A 617 14.07 18.06 24.56
N THR A 618 13.50 16.95 25.02
CA THR A 618 13.43 16.64 26.47
C THR A 618 14.76 16.08 26.95
N GLY A 619 15.32 15.11 26.23
CA GLY A 619 16.60 14.48 26.56
C GLY A 619 17.82 15.36 26.35
N SER A 620 17.67 16.51 25.67
CA SER A 620 18.75 17.48 25.45
C SER A 620 19.99 16.87 24.79
N GLN A 621 19.78 16.05 23.76
CA GLN A 621 20.82 15.27 23.08
C GLN A 621 20.45 14.94 21.64
N LEU A 622 21.44 14.72 20.79
CA LEU A 622 21.24 14.26 19.43
C LEU A 622 21.30 12.73 19.43
N TRP A 623 20.24 12.05 19.02
CA TRP A 623 20.28 10.61 18.80
C TRP A 623 20.75 10.30 17.38
N VAL A 624 21.62 9.30 17.23
CA VAL A 624 22.17 8.86 15.94
C VAL A 624 21.98 7.36 15.82
N THR A 625 21.43 6.89 14.71
CA THR A 625 21.33 5.46 14.39
C THR A 625 21.46 5.24 12.88
N GLN A 626 21.67 4.00 12.46
CA GLN A 626 21.75 3.62 11.06
C GLN A 626 20.57 2.74 10.68
N ILE A 627 19.99 2.99 9.51
CA ILE A 627 19.00 2.10 8.91
C ILE A 627 19.71 0.82 8.46
N ASN A 628 19.12 -0.33 8.77
CA ASN A 628 19.67 -1.62 8.37
C ASN A 628 19.66 -1.80 6.84
N SER A 629 20.46 -2.72 6.33
CA SER A 629 20.54 -3.00 4.89
C SER A 629 19.21 -3.44 4.27
N ALA A 630 18.35 -4.11 5.06
CA ALA A 630 17.00 -4.50 4.64
C ALA A 630 16.04 -3.30 4.54
N GLY A 631 16.42 -2.16 5.10
CA GLY A 631 15.65 -0.93 4.99
C GLY A 631 14.39 -0.85 5.85
N ASN A 632 14.19 -1.78 6.78
CA ASN A 632 12.94 -1.94 7.52
C ASN A 632 13.09 -1.80 9.04
N GLY A 633 14.29 -1.45 9.51
CA GLY A 633 14.63 -1.27 10.91
C GLY A 633 15.92 -0.47 11.07
N VAL A 634 16.28 -0.22 12.33
CA VAL A 634 17.46 0.58 12.68
C VAL A 634 18.36 -0.15 13.69
N GLY A 635 19.63 0.20 13.72
CA GLY A 635 20.56 -0.22 14.77
C GLY A 635 20.24 0.39 16.14
N ASN A 636 21.10 0.11 17.12
CA ASN A 636 20.99 0.72 18.44
C ASN A 636 21.35 2.21 18.38
N PRO A 637 20.42 3.13 18.74
CA PRO A 637 20.73 4.56 18.73
C PRO A 637 21.79 4.93 19.77
N GLN A 638 22.68 5.84 19.39
CA GLN A 638 23.67 6.46 20.27
C GLN A 638 23.26 7.89 20.56
N ALA A 639 23.31 8.30 21.83
CA ALA A 639 23.16 9.69 22.22
C ALA A 639 24.51 10.40 22.12
N VAL A 640 24.55 11.56 21.46
CA VAL A 640 25.74 12.40 21.34
C VAL A 640 25.42 13.84 21.73
N PHE A 641 26.45 14.56 22.18
CA PHE A 641 26.36 15.95 22.64
C PHE A 641 25.36 16.19 23.78
N SER A 642 25.11 15.19 24.63
CA SER A 642 24.15 15.28 25.74
C SER A 642 24.42 16.49 26.64
N GLY A 643 23.40 17.31 26.82
CA GLY A 643 23.41 18.53 27.64
C GLY A 643 24.18 19.72 27.05
N ARG A 644 24.95 19.54 25.96
CA ARG A 644 25.92 20.54 25.51
C ARG A 644 25.31 21.89 25.13
N TRP A 645 24.13 21.88 24.51
CA TRP A 645 23.39 23.09 24.13
C TRP A 645 21.97 23.13 24.71
N GLY A 646 21.70 22.27 25.70
CA GLY A 646 20.35 22.06 26.22
C GLY A 646 19.43 21.39 25.20
N ARG A 647 18.21 21.92 25.07
CA ARG A 647 17.12 21.33 24.28
C ARG A 647 17.41 21.48 22.79
N LEU A 648 17.27 20.42 22.00
CA LEU A 648 17.55 20.44 20.55
C LEU A 648 16.27 20.29 19.73
N ARG A 649 16.11 21.08 18.65
CA ARG A 649 14.84 21.21 17.91
C ARG A 649 14.90 20.70 16.48
N SER A 650 15.89 21.10 15.71
CA SER A 650 15.99 20.77 14.28
C SER A 650 17.40 20.30 13.97
N VAL A 651 17.50 19.29 13.12
CA VAL A 651 18.74 18.87 12.47
C VAL A 651 18.47 18.85 10.98
N THR A 652 19.40 19.37 10.17
CA THR A 652 19.21 19.52 8.73
C THR A 652 20.54 19.35 7.99
N LYS A 653 20.53 18.60 6.90
CA LYS A 653 21.71 18.38 6.06
C LYS A 653 22.13 19.68 5.39
N THR A 654 23.41 20.00 5.49
CA THR A 654 23.98 21.18 4.84
C THR A 654 24.37 20.87 3.39
N PRO A 655 24.37 21.86 2.48
CA PRO A 655 24.74 21.66 1.08
C PRO A 655 26.14 21.09 0.87
N ASP A 656 27.07 21.36 1.79
CA ASP A 656 28.44 20.83 1.80
C ASP A 656 28.56 19.45 2.48
N GLY A 657 27.44 18.80 2.82
CA GLY A 657 27.40 17.40 3.24
C GLY A 657 27.54 17.14 4.73
N GLY A 658 27.51 18.17 5.59
CA GLY A 658 27.40 18.00 7.04
C GLY A 658 25.99 18.23 7.56
N LEU A 659 25.86 18.68 8.81
CA LEU A 659 24.60 18.97 9.47
C LEU A 659 24.63 20.34 10.15
N TRP A 660 23.49 21.03 10.14
CA TRP A 660 23.17 22.08 11.10
C TRP A 660 22.21 21.54 12.15
N LEU A 661 22.48 21.87 13.41
CA LEU A 661 21.67 21.50 14.57
C LEU A 661 21.25 22.78 15.31
N THR A 662 19.97 22.89 15.65
CA THR A 662 19.41 24.05 16.37
C THR A 662 19.01 23.70 17.79
N SER A 663 19.30 24.58 18.75
CA SER A 663 18.78 24.49 20.13
C SER A 663 17.49 25.30 20.33
N THR A 664 16.74 25.01 21.41
CA THR A 664 15.40 25.59 21.72
C THR A 664 15.12 25.71 23.22
N ASN A 665 16.04 26.36 23.94
CA ASN A 665 15.89 26.69 25.35
C ASN A 665 14.83 27.79 25.55
N GLY A 666 14.10 27.72 26.67
CA GLY A 666 13.04 28.67 27.00
C GLY A 666 11.71 28.51 26.24
N ASP A 667 11.53 27.41 25.49
CA ASP A 667 10.42 27.24 24.54
C ASP A 667 9.06 26.81 25.14
N ARG A 668 8.98 26.48 26.43
CA ARG A 668 7.84 25.74 27.02
C ARG A 668 6.53 26.52 27.14
N ASN A 669 6.58 27.83 27.39
CA ASN A 669 5.39 28.63 27.74
C ASN A 669 4.96 29.63 26.64
N GLY A 670 5.53 29.52 25.44
CA GLY A 670 5.40 30.54 24.41
C GLY A 670 6.07 31.87 24.80
N GLY A 671 6.21 32.76 23.83
CA GLY A 671 6.89 34.04 23.97
C GLY A 671 8.41 33.94 23.74
N SER A 672 9.02 35.06 23.36
CA SER A 672 10.46 35.10 23.14
C SER A 672 11.21 34.89 24.47
N PRO A 673 12.28 34.07 24.47
CA PRO A 673 13.10 33.83 25.65
C PRO A 673 13.74 35.12 26.17
N ASN A 674 13.84 35.24 27.50
CA ASN A 674 14.45 36.39 28.16
C ASN A 674 15.98 36.46 27.93
N THR A 675 16.59 35.37 27.47
CA THR A 675 18.01 35.25 27.13
C THR A 675 18.17 34.59 25.78
N LEU A 676 19.02 35.16 24.90
CA LEU A 676 19.33 34.58 23.60
C LEU A 676 20.45 33.52 23.73
N ASP A 677 20.09 32.36 24.29
CA ASP A 677 20.96 31.21 24.51
C ASP A 677 20.81 30.12 23.45
N ASN A 678 19.96 30.35 22.45
CA ASN A 678 19.78 29.42 21.35
C ASN A 678 20.79 29.61 20.23
N VAL A 679 21.27 28.50 19.69
CA VAL A 679 22.37 28.44 18.74
C VAL A 679 22.06 27.50 17.59
N ILE A 680 22.56 27.85 16.41
CA ILE A 680 22.75 26.95 15.28
C ILE A 680 24.21 26.54 15.29
N VAL A 681 24.49 25.24 15.31
CA VAL A 681 25.84 24.69 15.24
C VAL A 681 26.04 23.86 13.99
N ARG A 682 27.26 23.88 13.46
CA ARG A 682 27.70 23.01 12.37
C ARG A 682 28.32 21.75 12.95
N LEU A 683 27.88 20.60 12.44
CA LEU A 683 28.45 19.30 12.73
C LEU A 683 28.96 18.66 11.43
N ARG A 684 30.16 18.10 11.42
CA ARG A 684 30.79 17.49 10.24
C ARG A 684 31.02 16.00 10.44
N PHE A 685 31.04 15.25 9.34
CA PHE A 685 31.46 13.85 9.34
C PHE A 685 32.98 13.79 9.17
N GLY A 686 33.59 12.74 9.76
CA GLY A 686 35.04 12.50 9.69
C GLY A 686 35.53 12.11 8.31
#